data_AF-A0A966IMN0-F1
#
_entry.id   AF-A0A966IMN0-F1
#
_cell.length_a   1.000
_cell.length_b   1.000
_cell.length_c   1.000
_cell.angle_alpha   90.00
_cell.angle_beta   90.00
_cell.angle_gamma   90.00
#
_symmetry.space_group_name_H-M   'P 1'
#
loop_
_entity.id
_entity.type
_entity.pdbx_description
1 polymer ?
#
loop_
_entity_poly.entity_id
_entity_poly.type
_entity_poly.pdbx_seq_one_letter_code
_entity_poly.pdbx_strand_id
1 'polypeptide(L)'
;MKSHYRVVVVGGGVVGASVIYHLAKFGWSDVCMLERSVLTAGSSWHAAGGIHTLNADPNMSALQAYTIELLQEIEAESGQDIGLHMTGGLTMAGTPDRWEWLQSAYRVYQSIGISDCRLVTPDEARELNPIMSTDGLLGGMWADREGYLDTTGTVHAYAKAARKRGAEYYEHTKVEALEQTKDGWRVITDKGVITCEHVVNAGGLWAKQIGRMAGIELPVSPLKHHYLISDTIAELENLDFEIPMTVDLEGFTYLRQDQKGVLLGIYEINHEHWAMDGAPWDYGMELFQEQTDRIENELVMGFERYPALQDVGIKTWVNGAFTFSPDGNPLVGPVPGKRGYWCACAVMAGFLQGGGVGKSLAEWMIHGEPEADVYGMDVARYGKFAENKEFIKQTTGQFYSRRFVMTYPNEQLPAGRPLKMAPAHDAMTAAGCQWGNSWDLEVPLYFAPADFAETPSLKRSNAFQIVGEECKSVRSGVGLLDITGFSRFEVSGPNAEAWLNKVMASKLPNPGRASLAPMLSEEGKLKGDLTIFNWGDGTWWIMGSYYLRAWHMRWFNDHLTDGVSILDLGENWAGFSLSGPKSKEVISRITDFPVDELKFMGCANMDIGLIKAKVGRLSVTGELGYEINCRIGDHIGLRRLLLEAGAECGIREFGFNALLSLRLEKGFGIWSAEFTQGYTPGMTGMDRW
;
A
#
# COMPACT_ATOMS: atom_id res chain seq x y z
N MET A 1 17.73 -11.39 -31.30
CA MET A 1 17.17 -11.89 -30.02
C MET A 1 17.88 -13.17 -29.65
N LYS A 2 18.49 -13.23 -28.46
CA LYS A 2 19.05 -14.46 -27.92
C LYS A 2 17.91 -15.42 -27.54
N SER A 3 18.18 -16.72 -27.47
CA SER A 3 17.23 -17.72 -27.00
C SER A 3 17.21 -17.88 -25.47
N HIS A 4 18.12 -17.22 -24.77
CA HIS A 4 18.27 -17.29 -23.30
C HIS A 4 18.69 -15.93 -22.72
N TYR A 5 18.08 -15.56 -21.59
CA TYR A 5 18.43 -14.42 -20.76
C TYR A 5 18.30 -14.81 -19.29
N ARG A 6 18.94 -14.10 -18.37
CA ARG A 6 18.63 -14.23 -16.93
C ARG A 6 17.25 -13.66 -16.63
N VAL A 7 16.94 -12.47 -17.16
CA VAL A 7 15.68 -11.75 -16.92
C VAL A 7 15.01 -11.36 -18.23
N VAL A 8 13.71 -11.59 -18.31
CA VAL A 8 12.83 -11.04 -19.35
C VAL A 8 11.81 -10.09 -18.71
N VAL A 9 11.81 -8.83 -19.12
CA VAL A 9 10.84 -7.80 -18.73
C VAL A 9 9.79 -7.65 -19.83
N VAL A 10 8.51 -7.72 -19.48
CA VAL A 10 7.39 -7.63 -20.43
C VAL A 10 6.73 -6.26 -20.30
N GLY A 11 6.90 -5.40 -21.32
CA GLY A 11 6.33 -4.05 -21.41
C GLY A 11 7.40 -2.95 -21.55
N GLY A 12 7.32 -2.19 -22.63
CA GLY A 12 8.24 -1.10 -23.02
C GLY A 12 7.83 0.30 -22.57
N GLY A 13 7.10 0.42 -21.47
CA GLY A 13 6.80 1.71 -20.82
C GLY A 13 7.93 2.18 -19.91
N VAL A 14 7.75 3.33 -19.26
CA VAL A 14 8.75 3.93 -18.34
C VAL A 14 9.20 2.96 -17.24
N VAL A 15 8.28 2.17 -16.70
CA VAL A 15 8.56 1.21 -15.62
C VAL A 15 9.45 0.06 -16.11
N GLY A 16 9.11 -0.56 -17.24
CA GLY A 16 9.91 -1.64 -17.81
C GLY A 16 11.31 -1.17 -18.22
N ALA A 17 11.40 0.03 -18.81
CA ALA A 17 12.66 0.66 -19.17
C ALA A 17 13.52 0.96 -17.93
N SER A 18 12.90 1.43 -16.85
CA SER A 18 13.55 1.65 -15.56
C SER A 18 14.09 0.34 -14.95
N VAL A 19 13.30 -0.75 -14.97
CA VAL A 19 13.74 -2.05 -14.44
C VAL A 19 14.98 -2.57 -15.18
N ILE A 20 14.99 -2.57 -16.51
CA ILE A 20 16.18 -3.05 -17.26
C ILE A 20 17.39 -2.13 -17.06
N TYR A 21 17.17 -0.82 -16.90
CA TYR A 21 18.24 0.12 -16.61
C TYR A 21 18.91 -0.20 -15.26
N HIS A 22 18.12 -0.38 -14.20
CA HIS A 22 18.65 -0.65 -12.86
C HIS A 22 19.32 -2.02 -12.76
N LEU A 23 18.73 -3.07 -13.35
CA LEU A 23 19.38 -4.38 -13.42
C LEU A 23 20.75 -4.29 -14.11
N ALA A 24 20.84 -3.57 -15.23
CA ALA A 24 22.11 -3.36 -15.94
C ALA A 24 23.08 -2.45 -15.16
N LYS A 25 22.58 -1.41 -14.48
CA LYS A 25 23.37 -0.53 -13.60
C LYS A 25 24.02 -1.31 -12.47
N PHE A 26 23.32 -2.31 -11.92
CA PHE A 26 23.82 -3.21 -10.89
C PHE A 26 24.55 -4.45 -11.42
N GLY A 27 24.86 -4.48 -12.72
CA GLY A 27 25.77 -5.47 -13.32
C GLY A 27 25.09 -6.71 -13.91
N TRP A 28 23.76 -6.81 -13.90
CA TRP A 28 23.04 -7.85 -14.65
C TRP A 28 22.82 -7.38 -16.09
N SER A 29 23.65 -7.86 -17.02
CA SER A 29 23.58 -7.51 -18.45
C SER A 29 22.81 -8.53 -19.31
N ASP A 30 22.63 -9.77 -18.84
CA ASP A 30 21.79 -10.79 -19.50
C ASP A 30 20.30 -10.54 -19.24
N VAL A 31 19.84 -9.35 -19.61
CA VAL A 31 18.48 -8.84 -19.37
C VAL A 31 17.91 -8.38 -20.70
N CYS A 32 16.66 -8.74 -20.99
CA CYS A 32 15.94 -8.14 -22.11
C CYS A 32 14.56 -7.63 -21.75
N MET A 33 14.13 -6.58 -22.44
CA MET A 33 12.75 -6.07 -22.43
C MET A 33 12.06 -6.38 -23.75
N LEU A 34 10.82 -6.87 -23.68
CA LEU A 34 9.99 -7.18 -24.84
C LEU A 34 8.80 -6.24 -24.87
N GLU A 35 8.65 -5.52 -25.98
CA GLU A 35 7.55 -4.58 -26.22
C GLU A 35 6.74 -5.05 -27.42
N ARG A 36 5.41 -5.18 -27.23
CA ARG A 36 4.49 -5.71 -28.24
C ARG A 36 4.44 -4.84 -29.51
N SER A 37 4.61 -3.52 -29.37
CA SER A 37 4.52 -2.54 -30.44
C SER A 37 5.79 -1.71 -30.48
N VAL A 38 5.77 -0.47 -30.02
CA VAL A 38 6.94 0.40 -29.89
C VAL A 38 7.04 0.86 -28.44
N LEU A 39 8.22 1.29 -28.02
CA LEU A 39 8.41 1.88 -26.70
C LEU A 39 7.35 2.96 -26.48
N THR A 40 6.90 3.11 -25.24
CA THR A 40 5.88 4.08 -24.80
C THR A 40 4.42 3.79 -25.18
N ALA A 41 4.14 2.84 -26.08
CA ALA A 41 2.82 2.59 -26.69
C ALA A 41 1.70 2.07 -25.74
N GLY A 42 1.92 2.14 -24.43
CA GLY A 42 0.88 2.00 -23.39
C GLY A 42 0.40 3.38 -22.92
N SER A 43 0.39 3.60 -21.61
CA SER A 43 -0.01 4.90 -21.03
C SER A 43 1.10 5.95 -21.03
N SER A 44 2.36 5.55 -21.22
CA SER A 44 3.51 6.45 -21.04
C SER A 44 3.52 7.62 -22.02
N TRP A 45 3.16 7.40 -23.29
CA TRP A 45 3.25 8.45 -24.32
C TRP A 45 2.26 9.60 -24.11
N HIS A 46 1.11 9.35 -23.51
CA HIS A 46 0.06 10.34 -23.26
C HIS A 46 0.01 10.82 -21.80
N ALA A 47 1.02 10.52 -20.99
CA ALA A 47 1.07 11.06 -19.64
C ALA A 47 1.35 12.57 -19.66
N ALA A 48 0.82 13.31 -18.69
CA ALA A 48 1.06 14.75 -18.57
C ALA A 48 2.51 15.13 -18.20
N GLY A 49 3.31 14.16 -17.73
CA GLY A 49 4.73 14.32 -17.44
C GLY A 49 5.06 15.03 -16.11
N GLY A 50 4.07 15.28 -15.26
CA GLY A 50 4.25 16.02 -14.00
C GLY A 50 5.13 15.31 -12.95
N ILE A 51 5.93 16.11 -12.26
CA ILE A 51 6.81 15.76 -11.14
C ILE A 51 6.30 16.52 -9.92
N HIS A 52 5.78 15.79 -8.95
CA HIS A 52 5.21 16.32 -7.72
C HIS A 52 5.94 15.75 -6.51
N THR A 53 6.31 16.59 -5.57
CA THR A 53 7.09 16.17 -4.39
C THR A 53 6.23 15.91 -3.18
N LEU A 54 4.97 16.39 -3.17
CA LEU A 54 4.05 16.16 -2.06
C LEU A 54 3.49 14.72 -2.04
N ASN A 55 3.81 13.96 -1.00
CA ASN A 55 3.26 12.64 -0.72
C ASN A 55 3.00 12.48 0.78
N ALA A 56 1.93 11.77 1.14
CA ALA A 56 1.57 11.51 2.52
C ALA A 56 2.44 10.40 3.16
N ASP A 57 3.06 9.54 2.34
CA ASP A 57 3.99 8.51 2.80
C ASP A 57 5.45 8.98 2.63
N PRO A 58 6.20 9.20 3.73
CA PRO A 58 7.60 9.62 3.68
C PRO A 58 8.53 8.66 2.91
N ASN A 59 8.26 7.36 2.93
CA ASN A 59 9.06 6.38 2.18
C ASN A 59 8.84 6.56 0.67
N MET A 60 7.61 6.86 0.26
CA MET A 60 7.32 7.20 -1.13
C MET A 60 7.97 8.53 -1.52
N SER A 61 7.96 9.56 -0.65
CA SER A 61 8.66 10.83 -0.91
C SER A 61 10.16 10.62 -1.16
N ALA A 62 10.82 9.75 -0.39
CA ALA A 62 12.23 9.41 -0.57
C ALA A 62 12.50 8.73 -1.93
N LEU A 63 11.64 7.80 -2.35
CA LEU A 63 11.75 7.15 -3.67
C LEU A 63 11.53 8.12 -4.85
N GLN A 64 10.66 9.11 -4.65
CA GLN A 64 10.42 10.15 -5.64
C GLN A 64 11.63 11.10 -5.75
N ALA A 65 12.23 11.48 -4.62
CA ALA A 65 13.47 12.25 -4.59
C ALA A 65 14.61 11.56 -5.36
N TYR A 66 14.78 10.25 -5.14
CA TYR A 66 15.73 9.43 -5.92
C TYR A 66 15.45 9.51 -7.42
N THR A 67 14.18 9.38 -7.83
CA THR A 67 13.81 9.41 -9.25
C THR A 67 14.14 10.77 -9.87
N ILE A 68 13.86 11.87 -9.18
CA ILE A 68 14.17 13.24 -9.65
C ILE A 68 15.67 13.42 -9.89
N GLU A 69 16.52 12.95 -8.98
CA GLU A 69 17.98 12.96 -9.15
C GLU A 69 18.43 12.09 -10.33
N LEU A 70 17.83 10.90 -10.46
CA LEU A 70 18.17 9.95 -11.51
C LEU A 70 17.86 10.47 -12.92
N LEU A 71 16.84 11.31 -13.10
CA LEU A 71 16.44 11.83 -14.41
C LEU A 71 17.60 12.58 -15.10
N GLN A 72 18.37 13.37 -14.35
CA GLN A 72 19.54 14.08 -14.88
C GLN A 72 20.67 13.10 -15.27
N GLU A 73 20.88 12.05 -14.47
CA GLU A 73 21.87 11.02 -14.76
C GLU A 73 21.54 10.27 -16.07
N ILE A 74 20.29 9.87 -16.26
CA ILE A 74 19.88 9.10 -17.44
C ILE A 74 19.91 9.94 -18.72
N GLU A 75 19.59 11.23 -18.64
CA GLU A 75 19.72 12.17 -19.76
C GLU A 75 21.18 12.23 -20.23
N ALA A 76 22.09 12.52 -19.30
CA ALA A 76 23.52 12.60 -19.57
C ALA A 76 24.09 11.27 -20.09
N GLU A 77 23.72 10.16 -19.45
CA GLU A 77 24.22 8.83 -19.83
C GLU A 77 23.70 8.41 -21.20
N SER A 78 22.41 8.63 -21.49
CA SER A 78 21.79 8.23 -22.74
C SER A 78 22.16 9.14 -23.91
N GLY A 79 22.39 10.43 -23.66
CA GLY A 79 22.49 11.48 -24.68
C GLY A 79 21.14 11.80 -25.32
N GLN A 80 20.03 11.44 -24.67
CA GLN A 80 18.67 11.76 -25.08
C GLN A 80 18.17 12.90 -24.20
N ASP A 81 17.86 14.04 -24.82
CA ASP A 81 17.13 15.14 -24.16
C ASP A 81 15.80 14.60 -23.64
N ILE A 82 15.54 14.81 -22.35
CA ILE A 82 14.32 14.39 -21.68
C ILE A 82 13.35 15.54 -21.44
N GLY A 83 13.69 16.74 -21.91
CA GLY A 83 12.89 17.95 -21.76
C GLY A 83 12.52 18.20 -20.30
N LEU A 84 13.48 18.15 -19.38
CA LEU A 84 13.25 18.34 -17.94
C LEU A 84 13.13 19.83 -17.61
N HIS A 85 11.95 20.25 -17.16
CA HIS A 85 11.64 21.62 -16.73
C HIS A 85 11.31 21.63 -15.24
N MET A 86 12.24 22.08 -14.39
CA MET A 86 12.04 22.23 -12.95
C MET A 86 11.49 23.63 -12.64
N THR A 87 10.20 23.83 -12.89
CA THR A 87 9.52 25.13 -12.76
C THR A 87 9.14 25.48 -11.33
N GLY A 88 9.31 24.53 -10.42
CA GLY A 88 8.71 24.56 -9.08
C GLY A 88 7.22 24.25 -9.13
N GLY A 89 6.63 24.06 -7.95
CA GLY A 89 5.27 23.56 -7.82
C GLY A 89 4.50 24.22 -6.69
N LEU A 90 3.24 24.55 -6.96
CA LEU A 90 2.27 25.10 -6.03
C LEU A 90 1.21 24.04 -5.73
N THR A 91 1.00 23.75 -4.44
CA THR A 91 -0.19 23.01 -3.98
C THR A 91 -1.05 23.95 -3.16
N MET A 92 -2.29 24.19 -3.60
CA MET A 92 -3.17 25.22 -3.02
C MET A 92 -4.21 24.62 -2.07
N ALA A 93 -4.63 25.43 -1.09
CA ALA A 93 -5.71 25.10 -0.15
C ALA A 93 -6.77 26.20 -0.07
N GLY A 94 -8.03 25.83 -0.29
CA GLY A 94 -9.19 26.73 -0.16
C GLY A 94 -10.01 26.57 1.11
N THR A 95 -9.84 25.46 1.85
CA THR A 95 -10.59 25.19 3.09
C THR A 95 -9.70 25.22 4.33
N PRO A 96 -10.23 25.58 5.51
CA PRO A 96 -9.44 25.62 6.74
C PRO A 96 -8.74 24.29 7.06
N ASP A 97 -9.44 23.17 6.87
CA ASP A 97 -8.88 21.85 7.15
C ASP A 97 -7.78 21.47 6.14
N ARG A 98 -7.95 21.79 4.85
CA ARG A 98 -6.90 21.58 3.84
C ARG A 98 -5.67 22.42 4.12
N TRP A 99 -5.87 23.66 4.57
CA TRP A 99 -4.77 24.54 4.93
C TRP A 99 -3.99 24.02 6.14
N GLU A 100 -4.70 23.58 7.19
CA GLU A 100 -4.08 22.93 8.35
C GLU A 100 -3.33 21.65 7.95
N TRP A 101 -3.90 20.86 7.02
CA TRP A 101 -3.24 19.68 6.47
C TRP A 101 -1.94 20.01 5.73
N LEU A 102 -1.93 21.01 4.83
CA LEU A 102 -0.70 21.44 4.14
C LEU A 102 0.37 21.96 5.12
N GLN A 103 -0.06 22.72 6.14
CA GLN A 103 0.85 23.17 7.20
C GLN A 103 1.45 22.00 7.98
N SER A 104 0.66 20.95 8.26
CA SER A 104 1.14 19.72 8.88
C SER A 104 2.14 19.00 7.99
N ALA A 105 1.82 18.81 6.70
CA ALA A 105 2.70 18.18 5.72
C ALA A 105 4.06 18.92 5.62
N TYR A 106 4.03 20.25 5.58
CA TYR A 106 5.22 21.09 5.62
C TYR A 106 6.10 20.80 6.85
N ARG A 107 5.50 20.63 8.05
CA ARG A 107 6.26 20.28 9.26
C ARG A 107 6.83 18.87 9.23
N VAL A 108 6.12 17.91 8.63
CA VAL A 108 6.65 16.56 8.39
C VAL A 108 7.88 16.65 7.49
N TYR A 109 7.82 17.42 6.41
CA TYR A 109 8.92 17.59 5.46
C TYR A 109 10.18 18.15 6.12
N GLN A 110 10.01 19.16 6.98
CA GLN A 110 11.11 19.68 7.79
C GLN A 110 11.73 18.63 8.71
N SER A 111 10.93 17.71 9.26
CA SER A 111 11.43 16.67 10.16
C SER A 111 12.23 15.57 9.46
N ILE A 112 12.00 15.35 8.17
CA ILE A 112 12.69 14.34 7.35
C ILE A 112 13.77 14.93 6.44
N GLY A 113 14.11 16.21 6.61
CA GLY A 113 15.21 16.88 5.90
C GLY A 113 14.87 17.42 4.51
N ILE A 114 13.59 17.50 4.14
CA ILE A 114 13.14 18.17 2.92
C ILE A 114 13.04 19.68 3.21
N SER A 115 14.02 20.46 2.73
CA SER A 115 14.18 21.89 3.04
C SER A 115 13.84 22.85 1.90
N ASP A 116 13.57 22.31 0.72
CA ASP A 116 13.29 22.99 -0.55
C ASP A 116 11.78 23.20 -0.77
N CYS A 117 11.02 23.30 0.33
CA CYS A 117 9.62 23.65 0.34
C CYS A 117 9.35 24.81 1.30
N ARG A 118 8.29 25.58 1.04
CA ARG A 118 7.84 26.67 1.91
C ARG A 118 6.35 26.89 1.79
N LEU A 119 5.74 27.42 2.84
CA LEU A 119 4.37 27.90 2.76
C LEU A 119 4.33 29.22 1.96
N VAL A 120 3.26 29.41 1.19
CA VAL A 120 3.01 30.61 0.39
C VAL A 120 1.64 31.21 0.74
N THR A 121 1.57 32.53 0.70
CA THR A 121 0.32 33.29 0.74
C THR A 121 -0.38 33.24 -0.62
N PRO A 122 -1.70 33.53 -0.69
CA PRO A 122 -2.37 33.66 -1.97
C PRO A 122 -1.72 34.71 -2.88
N ASP A 123 -1.30 35.86 -2.35
CA ASP A 123 -0.67 36.92 -3.15
C ASP A 123 0.66 36.45 -3.77
N GLU A 124 1.54 35.81 -2.99
CA GLU A 124 2.77 35.20 -3.54
C GLU A 124 2.46 34.13 -4.61
N ALA A 125 1.40 33.34 -4.41
CA ALA A 125 1.00 32.33 -5.40
C ALA A 125 0.50 32.98 -6.71
N ARG A 126 -0.17 34.13 -6.64
CA ARG A 126 -0.58 34.92 -7.83
C ARG A 126 0.62 35.53 -8.55
N GLU A 127 1.63 35.99 -7.83
CA GLU A 127 2.88 36.49 -8.43
C GLU A 127 3.60 35.37 -9.20
N LEU A 128 3.61 34.15 -8.65
CA LEU A 128 4.23 32.99 -9.27
C LEU A 128 3.42 32.42 -10.43
N ASN A 129 2.08 32.41 -10.34
CA ASN A 129 1.18 31.97 -11.40
C ASN A 129 0.13 33.05 -11.70
N PRO A 130 0.43 34.02 -12.61
CA PRO A 130 -0.43 35.18 -12.86
C PRO A 130 -1.79 34.86 -13.48
N ILE A 131 -1.96 33.67 -14.09
CA ILE A 131 -3.24 33.26 -14.69
C ILE A 131 -4.18 32.58 -13.67
N MET A 132 -3.71 32.32 -12.45
CA MET A 132 -4.49 31.68 -11.40
C MET A 132 -5.26 32.73 -10.58
N SER A 133 -6.57 32.53 -10.46
CA SER A 133 -7.40 33.21 -9.47
C SER A 133 -7.08 32.71 -8.07
N THR A 134 -6.84 33.66 -7.16
CA THR A 134 -6.61 33.37 -5.73
C THR A 134 -7.87 33.43 -4.90
N ASP A 135 -9.02 33.65 -5.52
CA ASP A 135 -10.29 33.75 -4.83
C ASP A 135 -10.58 32.44 -4.09
N GLY A 136 -10.99 32.57 -2.82
CA GLY A 136 -11.24 31.45 -1.93
C GLY A 136 -10.00 30.70 -1.41
N LEU A 137 -8.78 31.07 -1.81
CA LEU A 137 -7.56 30.44 -1.29
C LEU A 137 -7.15 31.02 0.06
N LEU A 138 -6.76 30.14 0.98
CA LEU A 138 -6.21 30.52 2.30
C LEU A 138 -4.68 30.56 2.28
N GLY A 139 -4.07 29.79 1.39
CA GLY A 139 -2.62 29.67 1.23
C GLY A 139 -2.27 28.46 0.37
N GLY A 140 -0.98 28.18 0.28
CA GLY A 140 -0.46 27.00 -0.40
C GLY A 140 0.91 26.60 0.10
N MET A 141 1.48 25.60 -0.55
CA MET A 141 2.86 25.18 -0.36
C MET A 141 3.58 25.22 -1.70
N TRP A 142 4.77 25.81 -1.70
CA TRP A 142 5.73 25.79 -2.78
C TRP A 142 6.76 24.68 -2.57
N ALA A 143 7.19 24.02 -3.65
CA ALA A 143 8.33 23.12 -3.68
C ALA A 143 9.22 23.37 -4.91
N ASP A 144 10.54 23.48 -4.70
CA ASP A 144 11.50 23.76 -5.79
C ASP A 144 11.66 22.56 -6.73
N ARG A 145 11.60 21.34 -6.20
CA ARG A 145 11.81 20.08 -6.94
C ARG A 145 10.57 19.55 -7.66
N GLU A 146 9.69 20.45 -8.09
CA GLU A 146 8.54 20.13 -8.95
C GLU A 146 8.72 20.69 -10.35
N GLY A 147 8.02 20.10 -11.30
CA GLY A 147 8.26 20.38 -12.71
C GLY A 147 7.70 19.30 -13.61
N TYR A 148 8.12 19.26 -14.87
CA TYR A 148 7.64 18.25 -15.80
C TYR A 148 8.73 17.81 -16.78
N LEU A 149 8.45 16.76 -17.53
CA LEU A 149 9.37 16.21 -18.52
C LEU A 149 8.70 15.77 -19.83
N ASP A 150 9.49 15.55 -20.87
CA ASP A 150 9.06 14.80 -22.05
C ASP A 150 9.01 13.30 -21.70
N THR A 151 7.79 12.79 -21.68
CA THR A 151 7.47 11.42 -21.33
C THR A 151 8.07 10.42 -22.31
N THR A 152 8.08 10.73 -23.61
CA THR A 152 8.56 9.83 -24.64
C THR A 152 10.09 9.80 -24.66
N GLY A 153 10.72 10.99 -24.66
CA GLY A 153 12.16 11.16 -24.53
C GLY A 153 12.72 10.44 -23.30
N THR A 154 12.05 10.53 -22.16
CA THR A 154 12.46 9.88 -20.90
C THR A 154 12.48 8.35 -21.00
N VAL A 155 11.46 7.71 -21.58
CA VAL A 155 11.48 6.24 -21.78
C VAL A 155 12.63 5.82 -22.69
N HIS A 156 12.87 6.57 -23.77
CA HIS A 156 14.00 6.32 -24.66
C HIS A 156 15.35 6.55 -23.96
N ALA A 157 15.46 7.54 -23.06
CA ALA A 157 16.65 7.78 -22.26
C ALA A 157 16.99 6.56 -21.39
N TYR A 158 16.01 6.05 -20.63
CA TYR A 158 16.17 4.80 -19.86
C TYR A 158 16.62 3.63 -20.73
N ALA A 159 15.90 3.37 -21.84
CA ALA A 159 16.20 2.23 -22.71
C ALA A 159 17.60 2.35 -23.36
N LYS A 160 18.01 3.54 -23.79
CA LYS A 160 19.35 3.81 -24.35
C LYS A 160 20.44 3.65 -23.30
N ALA A 161 20.24 4.18 -22.09
CA ALA A 161 21.18 4.03 -20.99
C ALA A 161 21.32 2.54 -20.59
N ALA A 162 20.21 1.81 -20.48
CA ALA A 162 20.21 0.36 -20.23
C ALA A 162 21.01 -0.40 -21.30
N ARG A 163 20.82 -0.04 -22.59
CA ARG A 163 21.56 -0.65 -23.70
C ARG A 163 23.06 -0.35 -23.66
N LYS A 164 23.46 0.87 -23.28
CA LYS A 164 24.88 1.22 -23.05
C LYS A 164 25.53 0.35 -21.97
N ARG A 165 24.74 -0.16 -21.03
CA ARG A 165 25.16 -1.07 -19.95
C ARG A 165 25.00 -2.55 -20.29
N GLY A 166 24.60 -2.89 -21.51
CA GLY A 166 24.55 -4.27 -22.01
C GLY A 166 23.18 -4.94 -21.97
N ALA A 167 22.14 -4.30 -21.43
CA ALA A 167 20.78 -4.82 -21.55
C ALA A 167 20.28 -4.72 -23.00
N GLU A 168 19.33 -5.57 -23.35
CA GLU A 168 18.71 -5.59 -24.67
C GLU A 168 17.23 -5.20 -24.58
N TYR A 169 16.66 -4.70 -25.67
CA TYR A 169 15.22 -4.52 -25.79
C TYR A 169 14.78 -4.73 -27.23
N TYR A 170 13.57 -5.25 -27.40
CA TYR A 170 12.99 -5.64 -28.67
C TYR A 170 11.56 -5.11 -28.76
N GLU A 171 11.36 -4.16 -29.68
CA GLU A 171 10.04 -3.71 -30.12
C GLU A 171 9.42 -4.74 -31.07
N HIS A 172 8.11 -4.61 -31.32
CA HIS A 172 7.32 -5.50 -32.16
C HIS A 172 7.47 -6.99 -31.81
N THR A 173 7.62 -7.29 -30.52
CA THR A 173 7.82 -8.63 -29.97
C THR A 173 6.82 -8.85 -28.85
N LYS A 174 5.68 -9.45 -29.19
CA LYS A 174 4.57 -9.65 -28.26
C LYS A 174 4.74 -10.99 -27.54
N VAL A 175 4.69 -10.96 -26.21
CA VAL A 175 4.59 -12.18 -25.40
C VAL A 175 3.18 -12.75 -25.52
N GLU A 176 3.08 -14.03 -25.85
CA GLU A 176 1.80 -14.73 -26.08
C GLU A 176 1.47 -15.70 -24.95
N ALA A 177 2.48 -16.28 -24.30
CA ALA A 177 2.30 -17.17 -23.17
C ALA A 177 3.56 -17.22 -22.28
N LEU A 178 3.34 -17.55 -21.01
CA LEU A 178 4.38 -17.78 -20.00
C LEU A 178 4.21 -19.19 -19.45
N GLU A 179 5.26 -20.00 -19.52
CA GLU A 179 5.25 -21.35 -18.97
C GLU A 179 6.32 -21.46 -17.88
N GLN A 180 5.89 -21.75 -16.65
CA GLN A 180 6.80 -22.02 -15.57
C GLN A 180 7.45 -23.39 -15.77
N THR A 181 8.77 -23.45 -15.63
CA THR A 181 9.56 -24.68 -15.69
C THR A 181 10.13 -24.99 -14.30
N LYS A 182 10.84 -26.12 -14.18
CA LYS A 182 11.53 -26.46 -12.94
C LYS A 182 12.55 -25.39 -12.55
N ASP A 183 13.28 -24.84 -13.51
CA ASP A 183 14.47 -24.00 -13.27
C ASP A 183 14.27 -22.51 -13.62
N GLY A 184 13.06 -22.13 -14.05
CA GLY A 184 12.76 -20.76 -14.51
C GLY A 184 11.51 -20.73 -15.38
N TRP A 185 11.57 -20.05 -16.52
CA TRP A 185 10.43 -19.75 -17.38
C TRP A 185 10.75 -19.93 -18.87
N ARG A 186 9.75 -20.36 -19.64
CA ARG A 186 9.71 -20.19 -21.09
C ARG A 186 8.77 -19.03 -21.42
N VAL A 187 9.31 -18.00 -22.06
CA VAL A 187 8.55 -16.86 -22.58
C VAL A 187 8.30 -17.11 -24.06
N ILE A 188 7.04 -17.36 -24.42
CA ILE A 188 6.63 -17.63 -25.79
C ILE A 188 6.22 -16.30 -26.42
N THR A 189 6.83 -15.97 -27.56
CA THR A 189 6.58 -14.74 -28.31
C THR A 189 6.19 -15.05 -29.74
N ASP A 190 5.65 -14.06 -30.45
CA ASP A 190 5.39 -14.14 -31.89
C ASP A 190 6.68 -14.24 -32.74
N LYS A 191 7.87 -14.08 -32.12
CA LYS A 191 9.20 -14.20 -32.75
C LYS A 191 9.98 -15.44 -32.30
N GLY A 192 9.38 -16.31 -31.49
CA GLY A 192 10.03 -17.51 -30.96
C GLY A 192 10.02 -17.59 -29.44
N VAL A 193 10.75 -18.57 -28.90
CA VAL A 193 10.76 -18.88 -27.46
C VAL A 193 12.07 -18.43 -26.83
N ILE A 194 11.97 -17.80 -25.66
CA ILE A 194 13.10 -17.40 -24.81
C ILE A 194 13.02 -18.18 -23.51
N THR A 195 14.15 -18.72 -23.02
CA THR A 195 14.24 -19.27 -21.67
C THR A 195 14.87 -18.25 -20.72
N CYS A 196 14.38 -18.18 -19.49
CA CYS A 196 14.95 -17.29 -18.47
C CYS A 196 14.73 -17.77 -17.04
N GLU A 197 15.49 -17.21 -16.10
CA GLU A 197 15.31 -17.48 -14.66
C GLU A 197 14.17 -16.63 -14.10
N HIS A 198 14.04 -15.39 -14.59
CA HIS A 198 13.09 -14.40 -14.10
C HIS A 198 12.24 -13.77 -15.20
N VAL A 199 10.96 -13.56 -14.89
CA VAL A 199 10.02 -12.77 -15.70
C VAL A 199 9.50 -11.60 -14.86
N VAL A 200 9.57 -10.38 -15.39
CA VAL A 200 9.00 -9.18 -14.78
C VAL A 200 7.80 -8.72 -15.59
N ASN A 201 6.63 -8.65 -14.97
CA ASN A 201 5.44 -8.05 -15.56
C ASN A 201 5.44 -6.52 -15.33
N ALA A 202 5.72 -5.78 -16.39
CA ALA A 202 5.64 -4.33 -16.46
C ALA A 202 4.62 -3.89 -17.55
N GLY A 203 3.59 -4.72 -17.77
CA GLY A 203 2.72 -4.64 -18.94
C GLY A 203 1.69 -3.51 -18.95
N GLY A 204 1.71 -2.58 -17.99
CA GLY A 204 0.78 -1.45 -17.92
C GLY A 204 -0.69 -1.87 -18.07
N LEU A 205 -1.35 -1.40 -19.13
CA LEU A 205 -2.74 -1.72 -19.46
C LEU A 205 -3.01 -3.23 -19.72
N TRP A 206 -1.96 -4.01 -20.03
CA TRP A 206 -2.02 -5.46 -20.24
C TRP A 206 -1.52 -6.25 -19.03
N ALA A 207 -1.17 -5.60 -17.92
CA ALA A 207 -0.61 -6.24 -16.72
C ALA A 207 -1.44 -7.44 -16.27
N LYS A 208 -2.78 -7.30 -16.27
CA LYS A 208 -3.69 -8.36 -15.85
C LYS A 208 -3.70 -9.56 -16.79
N GLN A 209 -3.67 -9.34 -18.11
CA GLN A 209 -3.58 -10.42 -19.10
C GLN A 209 -2.23 -11.15 -19.00
N ILE A 210 -1.13 -10.42 -18.78
CA ILE A 210 0.20 -11.02 -18.57
C ILE A 210 0.27 -11.78 -17.23
N GLY A 211 -0.43 -11.30 -16.19
CA GLY A 211 -0.63 -12.04 -14.94
C GLY A 211 -1.31 -13.38 -15.18
N ARG A 212 -2.40 -13.39 -15.96
CA ARG A 212 -3.16 -14.60 -16.30
C ARG A 212 -2.34 -15.60 -17.10
N MET A 213 -1.38 -15.16 -17.93
CA MET A 213 -0.43 -16.07 -18.60
C MET A 213 0.39 -16.89 -17.59
N ALA A 214 0.67 -16.34 -16.41
CA ALA A 214 1.38 -17.02 -15.32
C ALA A 214 0.42 -17.66 -14.28
N GLY A 215 -0.90 -17.61 -14.50
CA GLY A 215 -1.91 -18.11 -13.58
C GLY A 215 -2.12 -17.22 -12.34
N ILE A 216 -1.95 -15.90 -12.49
CA ILE A 216 -2.12 -14.90 -11.44
C ILE A 216 -3.22 -13.92 -11.84
N GLU A 217 -4.15 -13.64 -10.93
CA GLU A 217 -5.14 -12.58 -11.12
C GLU A 217 -4.67 -11.31 -10.38
N LEU A 218 -4.29 -10.27 -11.11
CA LEU A 218 -3.75 -9.06 -10.48
C LEU A 218 -4.87 -8.09 -10.04
N PRO A 219 -4.76 -7.47 -8.85
CA PRO A 219 -5.68 -6.45 -8.37
C PRO A 219 -5.39 -5.11 -9.06
N VAL A 220 -5.69 -5.03 -10.35
CA VAL A 220 -5.41 -3.85 -11.17
C VAL A 220 -6.57 -3.58 -12.12
N SER A 221 -6.89 -2.30 -12.32
CA SER A 221 -7.85 -1.86 -13.34
C SER A 221 -7.36 -0.61 -14.05
N PRO A 222 -7.54 -0.52 -15.38
CA PRO A 222 -7.45 0.76 -16.06
C PRO A 222 -8.67 1.64 -15.77
N LEU A 223 -8.44 2.94 -15.65
CA LEU A 223 -9.46 3.98 -15.65
C LEU A 223 -9.10 5.05 -16.68
N LYS A 224 -10.13 5.70 -17.23
CA LYS A 224 -9.96 6.85 -18.12
C LYS A 224 -9.63 8.11 -17.33
N HIS A 225 -8.87 9.01 -17.94
CA HIS A 225 -8.46 10.29 -17.35
C HIS A 225 -8.32 11.36 -18.42
N HIS A 226 -8.75 12.57 -18.07
CA HIS A 226 -8.83 13.72 -18.94
C HIS A 226 -7.77 14.78 -18.61
N TYR A 227 -7.16 15.31 -19.66
CA TYR A 227 -6.58 16.64 -19.64
C TYR A 227 -6.79 17.34 -20.99
N LEU A 228 -6.68 18.65 -20.99
CA LEU A 228 -6.71 19.50 -22.18
C LEU A 228 -5.40 20.26 -22.32
N ILE A 229 -5.09 20.65 -23.55
CA ILE A 229 -4.02 21.59 -23.89
C ILE A 229 -4.68 22.80 -24.53
N SER A 230 -4.43 23.99 -24.01
CA SER A 230 -5.00 25.23 -24.54
C SER A 230 -4.23 25.75 -25.76
N ASP A 231 -4.84 26.70 -26.47
CA ASP A 231 -4.12 27.63 -27.34
C ASP A 231 -3.26 28.61 -26.51
N THR A 232 -2.52 29.48 -27.20
CA THR A 232 -1.71 30.54 -26.58
C THR A 232 -2.57 31.42 -25.68
N ILE A 233 -2.09 31.61 -24.44
CA ILE A 233 -2.64 32.55 -23.46
C ILE A 233 -1.79 33.83 -23.50
N ALA A 234 -2.42 34.98 -23.71
CA ALA A 234 -1.74 36.25 -23.92
C ALA A 234 -0.85 36.65 -22.73
N GLU A 235 -1.32 36.36 -21.51
CA GLU A 235 -0.59 36.60 -20.26
C GLU A 235 0.70 35.80 -20.25
N LEU A 236 0.68 34.52 -20.65
CA LEU A 236 1.85 33.64 -20.67
C LEU A 236 2.80 33.91 -21.83
N GLU A 237 2.28 34.40 -22.97
CA GLU A 237 3.12 34.80 -24.11
C GLU A 237 4.15 35.85 -23.70
N ASN A 238 3.72 36.80 -22.86
CA ASN A 238 4.48 37.96 -22.41
C ASN A 238 5.36 37.71 -21.17
N LEU A 239 5.31 36.53 -20.56
CA LEU A 239 6.19 36.18 -19.44
C LEU A 239 7.59 35.80 -19.91
N ASP A 240 8.60 36.21 -19.13
CA ASP A 240 10.01 35.87 -19.29
C ASP A 240 10.44 34.63 -18.48
N PHE A 241 9.52 34.06 -17.70
CA PHE A 241 9.67 32.82 -16.97
C PHE A 241 8.52 31.85 -17.29
N GLU A 242 8.72 30.59 -16.94
CA GLU A 242 7.70 29.55 -17.05
C GLU A 242 6.93 29.44 -15.73
N ILE A 243 5.59 29.43 -15.79
CA ILE A 243 4.78 29.33 -14.57
C ILE A 243 4.97 27.95 -13.90
N PRO A 244 4.92 27.89 -12.56
CA PRO A 244 5.08 26.64 -11.84
C PRO A 244 3.93 25.68 -12.13
N MET A 245 4.20 24.39 -11.90
CA MET A 245 3.10 23.43 -11.78
C MET A 245 2.15 23.89 -10.67
N THR A 246 0.85 23.75 -10.86
CA THR A 246 -0.14 24.16 -9.87
C THR A 246 -1.17 23.06 -9.67
N VAL A 247 -1.33 22.62 -8.43
CA VAL A 247 -2.35 21.66 -8.01
C VAL A 247 -3.39 22.41 -7.18
N ASP A 248 -4.63 22.47 -7.68
CA ASP A 248 -5.78 22.97 -6.94
C ASP A 248 -6.64 21.79 -6.49
N LEU A 249 -6.50 21.45 -5.21
CA LEU A 249 -7.19 20.31 -4.60
C LEU A 249 -8.70 20.55 -4.43
N GLU A 250 -9.15 21.80 -4.38
CA GLU A 250 -10.58 22.13 -4.26
C GLU A 250 -11.24 22.27 -5.64
N GLY A 251 -10.49 22.69 -6.65
CA GLY A 251 -10.92 22.72 -8.04
C GLY A 251 -10.74 21.40 -8.80
N PHE A 252 -10.23 20.37 -8.14
CA PHE A 252 -9.96 19.06 -8.72
C PHE A 252 -9.00 19.06 -9.94
N THR A 253 -8.07 20.02 -9.99
CA THR A 253 -7.20 20.23 -11.15
C THR A 253 -5.72 20.19 -10.84
N TYR A 254 -4.93 19.82 -11.85
CA TYR A 254 -3.51 20.11 -11.92
C TYR A 254 -3.18 20.81 -13.23
N LEU A 255 -2.23 21.73 -13.19
CA LEU A 255 -1.87 22.58 -14.32
C LEU A 255 -0.35 22.66 -14.46
N ARG A 256 0.12 22.73 -15.71
CA ARG A 256 1.48 23.18 -16.05
C ARG A 256 1.45 24.02 -17.31
N GLN A 257 2.47 24.84 -17.52
CA GLN A 257 2.65 25.49 -18.81
C GLN A 257 2.91 24.44 -19.91
N ASP A 258 2.36 24.70 -21.10
CA ASP A 258 2.67 23.95 -22.32
C ASP A 258 2.90 24.96 -23.44
N GLN A 259 4.17 25.18 -23.79
CA GLN A 259 4.57 26.25 -24.71
C GLN A 259 4.11 27.64 -24.21
N LYS A 260 3.17 28.27 -24.93
CA LYS A 260 2.56 29.56 -24.56
C LYS A 260 1.11 29.41 -24.09
N GLY A 261 0.63 28.17 -23.92
CA GLY A 261 -0.63 27.83 -23.29
C GLY A 261 -0.39 27.01 -22.03
N VAL A 262 -1.36 26.17 -21.67
CA VAL A 262 -1.27 25.28 -20.51
C VAL A 262 -1.81 23.89 -20.83
N LEU A 263 -1.30 22.91 -20.09
CA LEU A 263 -1.98 21.65 -19.86
C LEU A 263 -2.80 21.77 -18.57
N LEU A 264 -4.10 21.48 -18.64
CA LEU A 264 -4.98 21.38 -17.47
C LEU A 264 -5.56 19.97 -17.39
N GLY A 265 -5.20 19.23 -16.34
CA GLY A 265 -5.73 17.90 -16.06
C GLY A 265 -6.70 17.88 -14.90
N ILE A 266 -7.63 16.93 -14.94
CA ILE A 266 -8.82 16.90 -14.10
C ILE A 266 -8.99 15.52 -13.47
N TYR A 267 -9.20 15.48 -12.15
CA TYR A 267 -9.61 14.27 -11.45
C TYR A 267 -11.09 14.34 -11.09
N GLU A 268 -11.93 13.82 -11.97
CA GLU A 268 -13.37 13.83 -11.80
C GLU A 268 -13.88 12.82 -10.76
N ILE A 269 -14.95 13.18 -10.06
CA ILE A 269 -15.62 12.26 -9.13
C ILE A 269 -16.33 11.14 -9.92
N ASN A 270 -16.93 11.48 -11.07
CA ASN A 270 -17.65 10.57 -11.94
C ASN A 270 -16.69 9.75 -12.84
N HIS A 271 -15.91 8.87 -12.22
CA HIS A 271 -14.88 8.02 -12.84
C HIS A 271 -15.45 6.98 -13.83
N GLU A 272 -14.62 6.52 -14.78
CA GLU A 272 -14.97 5.47 -15.74
C GLU A 272 -13.85 4.42 -15.83
N HIS A 273 -14.15 3.19 -15.41
CA HIS A 273 -13.28 2.04 -15.67
C HIS A 273 -13.27 1.69 -17.15
N TRP A 274 -12.10 1.30 -17.64
CA TRP A 274 -11.94 0.81 -19.00
C TRP A 274 -11.19 -0.51 -19.01
N ALA A 275 -11.60 -1.44 -19.87
CA ALA A 275 -10.91 -2.71 -20.12
C ALA A 275 -10.39 -3.40 -18.84
N MET A 276 -11.26 -3.60 -17.84
CA MET A 276 -10.92 -4.19 -16.53
C MET A 276 -10.26 -5.58 -16.60
N ASP A 277 -10.41 -6.28 -17.72
CA ASP A 277 -9.83 -7.60 -17.99
C ASP A 277 -8.53 -7.52 -18.81
N GLY A 278 -8.03 -6.30 -19.05
CA GLY A 278 -6.88 -5.97 -19.87
C GLY A 278 -7.27 -5.36 -21.22
N ALA A 279 -6.44 -4.45 -21.71
CA ALA A 279 -6.66 -3.77 -22.98
C ALA A 279 -6.68 -4.74 -24.18
N PRO A 280 -7.41 -4.41 -25.26
CA PRO A 280 -7.26 -5.11 -26.54
C PRO A 280 -5.79 -5.12 -26.97
N TRP A 281 -5.32 -6.23 -27.58
CA TRP A 281 -3.91 -6.37 -27.96
C TRP A 281 -3.49 -5.47 -29.14
N ASP A 282 -4.47 -5.08 -29.95
CA ASP A 282 -4.37 -4.16 -31.08
C ASP A 282 -4.47 -2.68 -30.68
N TYR A 283 -4.94 -2.37 -29.47
CA TYR A 283 -4.91 -1.01 -28.92
C TYR A 283 -3.47 -0.49 -28.86
N GLY A 284 -3.22 0.74 -29.29
CA GLY A 284 -1.88 1.32 -29.45
C GLY A 284 -1.76 2.73 -28.89
N MET A 285 -1.12 3.61 -29.66
CA MET A 285 -1.05 5.04 -29.37
C MET A 285 -2.35 5.71 -29.81
N GLU A 286 -3.44 5.41 -29.11
CA GLU A 286 -4.79 5.89 -29.38
C GLU A 286 -5.38 6.60 -28.15
N LEU A 287 -6.21 7.61 -28.37
CA LEU A 287 -6.96 8.31 -27.34
C LEU A 287 -8.45 8.07 -27.53
N PHE A 288 -9.20 8.07 -26.44
CA PHE A 288 -10.66 8.03 -26.51
C PHE A 288 -11.21 9.41 -26.91
N GLN A 289 -12.44 9.43 -27.42
CA GLN A 289 -13.17 10.69 -27.54
C GLN A 289 -13.30 11.34 -26.16
N GLU A 290 -13.09 12.65 -26.07
CA GLU A 290 -13.36 13.42 -24.88
C GLU A 290 -14.83 13.30 -24.45
N GLN A 291 -15.07 13.40 -23.14
CA GLN A 291 -16.39 13.25 -22.54
C GLN A 291 -16.63 14.44 -21.62
N THR A 292 -16.70 15.64 -22.21
CA THR A 292 -16.78 16.90 -21.47
C THR A 292 -17.95 16.95 -20.51
N ASP A 293 -19.10 16.37 -20.88
CA ASP A 293 -20.29 16.29 -20.03
C ASP A 293 -20.03 15.50 -18.73
N ARG A 294 -19.13 14.51 -18.75
CA ARG A 294 -18.80 13.68 -17.58
C ARG A 294 -17.96 14.46 -16.56
N ILE A 295 -17.17 15.41 -17.03
CA ILE A 295 -16.18 16.18 -16.26
C ILE A 295 -16.56 17.67 -16.15
N GLU A 296 -17.81 18.03 -16.51
CA GLU A 296 -18.27 19.41 -16.63
C GLU A 296 -18.11 20.19 -15.32
N ASN A 297 -18.44 19.56 -14.18
CA ASN A 297 -18.37 20.22 -12.88
C ASN A 297 -16.94 20.64 -12.55
N GLU A 298 -15.98 19.73 -12.69
CA GLU A 298 -14.58 19.99 -12.42
C GLU A 298 -13.94 20.91 -13.48
N LEU A 299 -14.42 20.88 -14.73
CA LEU A 299 -14.05 21.86 -15.75
C LEU A 299 -14.46 23.27 -15.35
N VAL A 300 -15.70 23.46 -14.89
CA VAL A 300 -16.19 24.76 -14.42
C VAL A 300 -15.31 25.27 -13.28
N MET A 301 -15.01 24.42 -12.29
CA MET A 301 -14.10 24.80 -11.19
C MET A 301 -12.70 25.15 -11.70
N GLY A 302 -12.16 24.39 -12.64
CA GLY A 302 -10.87 24.67 -13.27
C GLY A 302 -10.85 26.01 -14.01
N PHE A 303 -11.90 26.34 -14.75
CA PHE A 303 -12.01 27.62 -15.47
C PHE A 303 -12.28 28.81 -14.56
N GLU A 304 -12.95 28.61 -13.43
CA GLU A 304 -13.04 29.62 -12.36
C GLU A 304 -11.68 29.85 -11.69
N ARG A 305 -10.91 28.78 -11.47
CA ARG A 305 -9.54 28.87 -10.94
C ARG A 305 -8.58 29.53 -11.91
N TYR A 306 -8.72 29.32 -13.22
CA TYR A 306 -7.86 29.89 -14.25
C TYR A 306 -8.67 30.69 -15.29
N PRO A 307 -9.07 31.94 -14.97
CA PRO A 307 -9.97 32.72 -15.83
C PRO A 307 -9.49 32.92 -17.26
N ALA A 308 -8.17 32.96 -17.49
CA ALA A 308 -7.58 33.06 -18.82
C ALA A 308 -7.99 31.90 -19.77
N LEU A 309 -8.41 30.75 -19.21
CA LEU A 309 -8.90 29.62 -19.99
C LEU A 309 -10.31 29.81 -20.56
N GLN A 310 -11.08 30.79 -20.07
CA GLN A 310 -12.45 31.03 -20.54
C GLN A 310 -12.49 31.66 -21.94
N ASP A 311 -11.42 32.35 -22.35
CA ASP A 311 -11.33 33.12 -23.58
C ASP A 311 -10.41 32.49 -24.66
N VAL A 312 -9.82 31.32 -24.38
CA VAL A 312 -8.89 30.62 -25.30
C VAL A 312 -9.45 29.30 -25.80
N GLY A 313 -9.04 28.90 -27.00
CA GLY A 313 -9.40 27.61 -27.58
C GLY A 313 -8.71 26.44 -26.88
N ILE A 314 -9.30 25.25 -27.03
CA ILE A 314 -8.65 23.98 -26.67
C ILE A 314 -8.02 23.41 -27.94
N LYS A 315 -6.69 23.30 -27.93
CA LYS A 315 -5.91 22.76 -29.04
C LYS A 315 -6.01 21.24 -29.14
N THR A 316 -5.96 20.57 -27.98
CA THR A 316 -5.94 19.11 -27.90
C THR A 316 -6.68 18.65 -26.66
N TRP A 317 -7.53 17.62 -26.83
CA TRP A 317 -8.03 16.82 -25.72
C TRP A 317 -7.24 15.52 -25.61
N VAL A 318 -6.95 15.13 -24.37
CA VAL A 318 -6.40 13.81 -24.07
C VAL A 318 -7.32 13.11 -23.09
N ASN A 319 -7.99 12.07 -23.59
CA ASN A 319 -8.69 11.08 -22.80
C ASN A 319 -7.96 9.75 -22.95
N GLY A 320 -7.08 9.46 -21.99
CA GLY A 320 -6.23 8.27 -21.98
C GLY A 320 -6.61 7.32 -20.85
N ALA A 321 -6.12 6.09 -20.91
CA ALA A 321 -6.27 5.14 -19.81
C ALA A 321 -4.92 4.81 -19.19
N PHE A 322 -4.90 4.66 -17.87
CA PHE A 322 -3.79 4.11 -17.12
C PHE A 322 -4.29 3.30 -15.92
N THR A 323 -3.39 2.58 -15.26
CA THR A 323 -3.76 1.54 -14.30
C THR A 323 -3.68 2.00 -12.85
N PHE A 324 -4.62 1.49 -12.06
CA PHE A 324 -4.74 1.68 -10.63
C PHE A 324 -4.83 0.34 -9.92
N SER A 325 -4.21 0.26 -8.75
CA SER A 325 -4.45 -0.76 -7.74
C SER A 325 -5.53 -0.27 -6.75
N PRO A 326 -6.13 -1.15 -5.92
CA PRO A 326 -7.15 -0.80 -4.94
C PRO A 326 -6.80 0.38 -4.02
N ASP A 327 -5.54 0.47 -3.59
CA ASP A 327 -5.02 1.54 -2.72
C ASP A 327 -4.27 2.65 -3.48
N GLY A 328 -4.16 2.53 -4.80
CA GLY A 328 -3.45 3.46 -5.68
C GLY A 328 -1.91 3.37 -5.63
N ASN A 329 -1.35 2.54 -4.75
CA ASN A 329 0.10 2.32 -4.70
C ASN A 329 0.53 1.27 -5.74
N PRO A 330 1.77 1.35 -6.25
CA PRO A 330 2.34 0.34 -7.14
C PRO A 330 2.16 -1.12 -6.65
N LEU A 331 2.16 -2.06 -7.59
CA LEU A 331 2.19 -3.50 -7.36
C LEU A 331 3.58 -4.03 -7.75
N VAL A 332 4.47 -4.15 -6.78
CA VAL A 332 5.90 -4.39 -6.96
C VAL A 332 6.37 -5.61 -6.16
N GLY A 333 7.29 -6.39 -6.71
CA GLY A 333 7.98 -7.45 -5.96
C GLY A 333 7.61 -8.89 -6.37
N PRO A 334 8.09 -9.88 -5.61
CA PRO A 334 7.96 -11.30 -5.96
C PRO A 334 6.55 -11.81 -5.71
N VAL A 335 5.97 -12.52 -6.69
CA VAL A 335 4.60 -13.05 -6.57
C VAL A 335 4.59 -14.38 -5.80
N PRO A 336 3.80 -14.49 -4.70
CA PRO A 336 3.69 -15.71 -3.92
C PRO A 336 3.37 -16.95 -4.77
N GLY A 337 4.10 -18.04 -4.55
CA GLY A 337 3.89 -19.31 -5.25
C GLY A 337 4.39 -19.36 -6.71
N LYS A 338 4.99 -18.28 -7.22
CA LYS A 338 5.50 -18.20 -8.60
C LYS A 338 6.97 -17.80 -8.63
N ARG A 339 7.85 -18.74 -8.27
CA ARG A 339 9.30 -18.54 -8.24
C ARG A 339 9.81 -17.90 -9.54
N GLY A 340 10.52 -16.79 -9.40
CA GLY A 340 11.09 -16.03 -10.51
C GLY A 340 10.10 -15.14 -11.28
N TYR A 341 8.83 -15.05 -10.86
CA TYR A 341 7.88 -14.09 -11.43
C TYR A 341 7.74 -12.87 -10.52
N TRP A 342 7.87 -11.69 -11.13
CA TRP A 342 7.90 -10.41 -10.46
C TRP A 342 6.88 -9.46 -11.06
N CYS A 343 6.32 -8.57 -10.24
CA CYS A 343 5.46 -7.49 -10.70
C CYS A 343 6.18 -6.13 -10.60
N ALA A 344 5.88 -5.26 -11.57
CA ALA A 344 6.13 -3.83 -11.57
C ALA A 344 4.94 -3.13 -12.25
N CYS A 345 3.77 -3.26 -11.63
CA CYS A 345 2.47 -2.92 -12.21
C CYS A 345 1.79 -1.77 -11.46
N ALA A 346 0.72 -1.20 -12.04
CA ALA A 346 -0.11 -0.16 -11.41
C ALA A 346 0.68 1.06 -10.90
N VAL A 347 1.77 1.44 -11.58
CA VAL A 347 2.56 2.62 -11.24
C VAL A 347 1.89 3.85 -11.85
N MET A 348 0.95 4.45 -11.12
CA MET A 348 0.19 5.62 -11.57
C MET A 348 1.10 6.79 -11.96
N ALA A 349 1.96 7.22 -11.04
CA ALA A 349 2.89 8.33 -11.28
C ALA A 349 4.20 7.82 -11.91
N GLY A 350 4.10 7.11 -13.03
CA GLY A 350 5.18 6.32 -13.63
C GLY A 350 6.50 7.06 -13.84
N PHE A 351 6.48 8.34 -14.19
CA PHE A 351 7.70 9.13 -14.42
C PHE A 351 8.37 9.62 -13.15
N LEU A 352 7.59 9.75 -12.07
CA LEU A 352 8.02 10.24 -10.76
C LEU A 352 8.36 9.09 -9.80
N GLN A 353 7.70 7.95 -9.93
CA GLN A 353 7.91 6.77 -9.09
C GLN A 353 8.71 5.67 -9.81
N GLY A 354 8.75 5.67 -11.14
CA GLY A 354 9.31 4.58 -11.94
C GLY A 354 10.80 4.35 -11.71
N GLY A 355 11.58 5.41 -11.44
CA GLY A 355 12.99 5.30 -11.06
C GLY A 355 13.16 4.48 -9.78
N GLY A 356 12.48 4.91 -8.70
CA GLY A 356 12.45 4.22 -7.41
C GLY A 356 11.92 2.78 -7.51
N VAL A 357 10.83 2.56 -8.24
CA VAL A 357 10.28 1.20 -8.48
C VAL A 357 11.30 0.30 -9.19
N GLY A 358 11.97 0.81 -10.22
CA GLY A 358 12.99 0.07 -10.95
C GLY A 358 14.20 -0.29 -10.08
N LYS A 359 14.69 0.66 -9.27
CA LYS A 359 15.77 0.44 -8.29
C LYS A 359 15.38 -0.63 -7.28
N SER A 360 14.26 -0.45 -6.59
CA SER A 360 13.82 -1.36 -5.52
C SER A 360 13.59 -2.78 -6.04
N LEU A 361 13.01 -2.94 -7.23
CA LEU A 361 12.82 -4.26 -7.81
C LEU A 361 14.14 -4.92 -8.21
N ALA A 362 15.07 -4.16 -8.81
CA ALA A 362 16.39 -4.68 -9.17
C ALA A 362 17.18 -5.12 -7.92
N GLU A 363 17.17 -4.33 -6.85
CA GLU A 363 17.77 -4.71 -5.57
C GLU A 363 17.15 -5.99 -5.02
N TRP A 364 15.83 -6.09 -5.03
CA TRP A 364 15.13 -7.28 -4.55
C TRP A 364 15.54 -8.54 -5.33
N MET A 365 15.64 -8.43 -6.65
CA MET A 365 16.04 -9.54 -7.52
C MET A 365 17.50 -9.97 -7.30
N ILE A 366 18.40 -9.01 -7.04
CA ILE A 366 19.84 -9.26 -6.97
C ILE A 366 20.27 -9.65 -5.55
N HIS A 367 19.74 -8.97 -4.54
CA HIS A 367 20.17 -9.07 -3.15
C HIS A 367 19.21 -9.86 -2.27
N GLY A 368 17.98 -10.13 -2.75
CA GLY A 368 16.94 -10.83 -1.99
C GLY A 368 16.06 -9.90 -1.16
N GLU A 369 16.47 -8.64 -0.95
CA GLU A 369 15.63 -7.58 -0.39
C GLU A 369 16.02 -6.19 -0.89
N PRO A 370 15.10 -5.21 -0.86
CA PRO A 370 15.38 -3.83 -1.20
C PRO A 370 16.12 -3.08 -0.08
N GLU A 371 16.84 -2.01 -0.45
CA GLU A 371 17.48 -1.13 0.53
C GLU A 371 16.43 -0.42 1.40
N ALA A 372 15.41 0.14 0.74
CA ALA A 372 14.33 0.91 1.36
C ALA A 372 13.14 0.01 1.78
N ASP A 373 12.33 0.49 2.73
CA ASP A 373 11.07 -0.17 3.05
C ASP A 373 10.02 0.10 1.97
N VAL A 374 9.70 -0.95 1.21
CA VAL A 374 8.74 -0.90 0.10
C VAL A 374 7.47 -1.69 0.37
N TYR A 375 7.13 -1.98 1.62
CA TYR A 375 5.96 -2.81 1.95
C TYR A 375 4.66 -2.24 1.35
N GLY A 376 4.51 -0.90 1.33
CA GLY A 376 3.36 -0.22 0.71
C GLY A 376 3.19 -0.48 -0.79
N MET A 377 4.26 -0.91 -1.48
CA MET A 377 4.23 -1.30 -2.90
C MET A 377 4.21 -2.82 -3.10
N ASP A 378 4.48 -3.61 -2.06
CA ASP A 378 4.62 -5.07 -2.17
C ASP A 378 3.32 -5.74 -2.63
N VAL A 379 3.39 -6.63 -3.62
CA VAL A 379 2.25 -7.45 -4.06
C VAL A 379 1.66 -8.32 -2.94
N ALA A 380 2.47 -8.73 -1.97
CA ALA A 380 2.03 -9.56 -0.84
C ALA A 380 1.30 -8.77 0.26
N ARG A 381 1.10 -7.46 0.09
CA ARG A 381 0.17 -6.68 0.92
C ARG A 381 -1.30 -7.02 0.62
N TYR A 382 -1.58 -7.68 -0.50
CA TYR A 382 -2.90 -8.17 -0.87
C TYR A 382 -3.04 -9.67 -0.66
N GLY A 383 -4.28 -10.13 -0.43
CA GLY A 383 -4.65 -11.54 -0.40
C GLY A 383 -5.48 -11.93 -1.62
N LYS A 384 -5.87 -13.22 -1.68
CA LYS A 384 -6.72 -13.75 -2.77
C LYS A 384 -8.04 -13.00 -2.94
N PHE A 385 -8.54 -12.36 -1.89
CA PHE A 385 -9.77 -11.56 -1.98
C PHE A 385 -9.64 -10.40 -2.96
N ALA A 386 -8.43 -9.85 -3.15
CA ALA A 386 -8.18 -8.72 -4.04
C ALA A 386 -8.21 -9.12 -5.52
N GLU A 387 -8.27 -10.43 -5.84
CA GLU A 387 -8.50 -10.95 -7.19
C GLU A 387 -9.95 -10.74 -7.64
N ASN A 388 -10.87 -10.47 -6.70
CA ASN A 388 -12.28 -10.29 -7.00
C ASN A 388 -12.54 -9.03 -7.84
N LYS A 389 -13.18 -9.20 -9.00
CA LYS A 389 -13.44 -8.10 -9.95
C LYS A 389 -14.27 -6.96 -9.37
N GLU A 390 -15.23 -7.25 -8.51
CA GLU A 390 -16.08 -6.23 -7.88
C GLU A 390 -15.31 -5.47 -6.80
N PHE A 391 -14.49 -6.17 -5.99
CA PHE A 391 -13.58 -5.51 -5.05
C PHE A 391 -12.65 -4.54 -5.78
N ILE A 392 -12.02 -4.98 -6.87
CA ILE A 392 -11.14 -4.13 -7.70
C ILE A 392 -11.92 -2.93 -8.23
N LYS A 393 -13.13 -3.14 -8.78
CA LYS A 393 -13.96 -2.07 -9.34
C LYS A 393 -14.28 -0.99 -8.30
N GLN A 394 -14.81 -1.39 -7.14
CA GLN A 394 -15.20 -0.46 -6.09
C GLN A 394 -13.99 0.32 -5.54
N THR A 395 -12.91 -0.38 -5.21
CA THR A 395 -11.74 0.23 -4.55
C THR A 395 -10.96 1.14 -5.48
N THR A 396 -10.67 0.71 -6.71
CA THR A 396 -9.98 1.57 -7.70
C THR A 396 -10.84 2.77 -8.11
N GLY A 397 -12.17 2.60 -8.21
CA GLY A 397 -13.09 3.69 -8.48
C GLY A 397 -13.16 4.71 -7.36
N GLN A 398 -13.23 4.24 -6.11
CA GLN A 398 -13.16 5.11 -4.93
C GLN A 398 -11.81 5.83 -4.84
N PHE A 399 -10.69 5.14 -5.11
CA PHE A 399 -9.38 5.77 -5.11
C PHE A 399 -9.30 6.90 -6.15
N TYR A 400 -9.72 6.64 -7.40
CA TYR A 400 -9.72 7.64 -8.47
C TYR A 400 -10.56 8.86 -8.09
N SER A 401 -11.83 8.63 -7.76
CA SER A 401 -12.79 9.69 -7.45
C SER A 401 -12.43 10.50 -6.19
N ARG A 402 -11.58 9.95 -5.33
CA ARG A 402 -11.06 10.62 -4.14
C ARG A 402 -9.64 11.15 -4.28
N ARG A 403 -9.04 11.15 -5.48
CA ARG A 403 -7.63 11.53 -5.68
C ARG A 403 -7.27 12.89 -5.06
N PHE A 404 -8.19 13.85 -5.12
CA PHE A 404 -8.05 15.19 -4.53
C PHE A 404 -8.99 15.46 -3.33
N VAL A 405 -9.80 14.47 -2.94
CA VAL A 405 -10.60 14.54 -1.72
C VAL A 405 -9.71 14.29 -0.51
N MET A 406 -9.80 15.17 0.49
CA MET A 406 -9.07 14.97 1.75
C MET A 406 -9.61 13.73 2.47
N THR A 407 -8.70 12.87 2.92
CA THR A 407 -9.04 11.73 3.78
C THR A 407 -8.60 12.04 5.20
N TYR A 408 -9.53 11.92 6.15
CA TYR A 408 -9.23 12.21 7.55
C TYR A 408 -8.67 10.98 8.27
N PRO A 409 -7.81 11.14 9.29
CA PRO A 409 -7.23 10.02 10.03
C PRO A 409 -8.25 9.05 10.65
N ASN A 410 -9.45 9.56 10.98
CA ASN A 410 -10.54 8.78 11.56
C ASN A 410 -11.62 8.36 10.54
N GLU A 411 -11.41 8.63 9.25
CA GLU A 411 -12.36 8.25 8.21
C GLU A 411 -12.21 6.77 7.83
N GLN A 412 -13.34 6.08 7.70
CA GLN A 412 -13.40 4.71 7.20
C GLN A 412 -14.05 4.70 5.83
N LEU A 413 -13.33 4.23 4.82
CA LEU A 413 -13.83 4.23 3.45
C LEU A 413 -14.68 2.98 3.16
N PRO A 414 -15.83 3.11 2.46
CA PRO A 414 -16.80 2.03 2.31
C PRO A 414 -16.54 1.06 1.15
N ALA A 415 -15.75 1.42 0.13
CA ALA A 415 -15.56 0.57 -1.04
C ALA A 415 -14.97 -0.80 -0.68
N GLY A 416 -15.56 -1.85 -1.25
CA GLY A 416 -15.17 -3.22 -0.99
C GLY A 416 -15.57 -3.73 0.40
N ARG A 417 -16.43 -3.03 1.15
CA ARG A 417 -16.83 -3.40 2.51
C ARG A 417 -18.35 -3.51 2.72
N PRO A 418 -18.80 -4.35 3.66
CA PRO A 418 -18.01 -5.37 4.36
C PRO A 418 -17.64 -6.54 3.42
N LEU A 419 -16.43 -7.09 3.58
CA LEU A 419 -15.94 -8.23 2.77
C LEU A 419 -15.87 -9.52 3.59
N LYS A 420 -15.12 -9.50 4.69
CA LYS A 420 -15.03 -10.60 5.65
C LYS A 420 -15.42 -10.13 7.04
N MET A 421 -16.22 -10.93 7.73
CA MET A 421 -16.75 -10.63 9.07
C MET A 421 -16.55 -11.83 9.98
N ALA A 422 -16.15 -11.58 11.23
CA ALA A 422 -16.14 -12.62 12.25
C ALA A 422 -17.58 -13.00 12.64
N PRO A 423 -17.88 -14.23 13.10
CA PRO A 423 -19.26 -14.65 13.37
C PRO A 423 -20.01 -13.87 14.45
N ALA A 424 -19.32 -13.03 15.23
CA ALA A 424 -19.95 -12.16 16.22
C ALA A 424 -20.25 -10.74 15.70
N HIS A 425 -19.96 -10.45 14.44
CA HIS A 425 -20.10 -9.14 13.81
C HIS A 425 -21.48 -8.52 14.03
N ASP A 426 -22.57 -9.21 13.71
CA ASP A 426 -23.92 -8.66 13.84
C ASP A 426 -24.28 -8.38 15.31
N ALA A 427 -23.84 -9.25 16.21
CA ALA A 427 -24.10 -9.10 17.65
C ALA A 427 -23.27 -7.97 18.28
N MET A 428 -22.06 -7.70 17.76
CA MET A 428 -21.24 -6.54 18.13
C MET A 428 -21.79 -5.25 17.51
N THR A 429 -22.28 -5.31 16.27
CA THR A 429 -22.97 -4.17 15.62
C THR A 429 -24.19 -3.76 16.43
N ALA A 430 -25.01 -4.73 16.87
CA ALA A 430 -26.15 -4.47 17.75
C ALA A 430 -25.74 -3.91 19.13
N ALA A 431 -24.50 -4.17 19.57
CA ALA A 431 -23.91 -3.60 20.79
C ALA A 431 -23.25 -2.23 20.56
N GLY A 432 -23.31 -1.69 19.34
CA GLY A 432 -22.80 -0.35 19.03
C GLY A 432 -21.39 -0.32 18.42
N CYS A 433 -20.84 -1.46 17.98
CA CYS A 433 -19.53 -1.52 17.36
C CYS A 433 -19.44 -0.60 16.13
N GLN A 434 -18.40 0.24 16.10
CA GLN A 434 -17.96 0.99 14.94
C GLN A 434 -16.82 0.24 14.26
N TRP A 435 -16.96 0.01 12.96
CA TRP A 435 -16.11 -0.93 12.23
C TRP A 435 -15.02 -0.25 11.41
N GLY A 436 -13.80 -0.75 11.58
CA GLY A 436 -12.67 -0.50 10.69
C GLY A 436 -12.40 -1.71 9.82
N ASN A 437 -11.41 -1.58 8.94
CA ASN A 437 -10.96 -2.67 8.10
C ASN A 437 -9.49 -2.95 8.32
N SER A 438 -9.14 -4.23 8.43
CA SER A 438 -7.77 -4.71 8.31
C SER A 438 -7.72 -5.76 7.22
N TRP A 439 -7.12 -5.39 6.08
CA TRP A 439 -6.95 -6.25 4.92
C TRP A 439 -8.27 -6.64 4.24
N ASP A 440 -8.90 -7.76 4.63
CA ASP A 440 -10.24 -8.13 4.18
C ASP A 440 -11.26 -8.18 5.32
N LEU A 441 -10.82 -8.03 6.57
CA LEU A 441 -11.60 -8.29 7.78
C LEU A 441 -12.13 -6.99 8.40
N GLU A 442 -13.41 -6.98 8.73
CA GLU A 442 -14.03 -5.99 9.62
C GLU A 442 -13.53 -6.17 11.06
N VAL A 443 -12.93 -5.12 11.63
CA VAL A 443 -12.38 -5.12 13.00
C VAL A 443 -13.02 -4.03 13.87
N PRO A 444 -13.29 -4.28 15.16
CA PRO A 444 -13.95 -3.29 16.02
C PRO A 444 -13.00 -2.14 16.35
N LEU A 445 -13.35 -0.90 16.01
CA LEU A 445 -12.57 0.28 16.38
C LEU A 445 -12.89 0.75 17.80
N TYR A 446 -14.18 0.79 18.13
CA TYR A 446 -14.75 1.13 19.44
C TYR A 446 -16.26 0.84 19.43
N PHE A 447 -16.93 0.98 20.58
CA PHE A 447 -18.36 0.77 20.77
C PHE A 447 -19.05 2.06 21.22
N ALA A 448 -20.04 2.50 20.45
CA ALA A 448 -20.76 3.76 20.64
C ALA A 448 -22.29 3.55 20.65
N PRO A 449 -23.08 4.52 21.17
CA PRO A 449 -24.53 4.49 21.05
C PRO A 449 -25.01 4.35 19.59
N ALA A 450 -26.19 3.76 19.37
CA ALA A 450 -26.69 3.43 18.04
C ALA A 450 -26.89 4.63 17.10
N ASP A 451 -27.11 5.83 17.66
CA ASP A 451 -27.27 7.10 16.94
C ASP A 451 -25.96 7.88 16.78
N PHE A 452 -24.83 7.32 17.22
CA PHE A 452 -23.52 7.95 17.11
C PHE A 452 -22.98 7.87 15.68
N ALA A 453 -22.55 9.00 15.15
CA ALA A 453 -21.75 9.09 13.94
C ALA A 453 -20.47 9.88 14.25
N GLU A 454 -19.32 9.33 13.90
CA GLU A 454 -18.05 10.02 14.09
C GLU A 454 -17.91 11.16 13.09
N THR A 455 -17.55 12.36 13.55
CA THR A 455 -17.24 13.49 12.68
C THR A 455 -15.78 13.40 12.23
N PRO A 456 -15.49 13.37 10.92
CA PRO A 456 -14.12 13.42 10.41
C PRO A 456 -13.36 14.65 10.94
N SER A 457 -12.12 14.48 11.37
CA SER A 457 -11.32 15.58 11.91
C SER A 457 -9.82 15.29 11.83
N LEU A 458 -9.02 16.34 11.63
CA LEU A 458 -7.56 16.30 11.82
C LEU A 458 -7.17 16.35 13.32
N LYS A 459 -8.14 16.58 14.20
CA LYS A 459 -7.98 16.72 15.65
C LYS A 459 -8.68 15.56 16.37
N ARG A 460 -8.88 15.73 17.68
CA ARG A 460 -9.72 14.81 18.45
C ARG A 460 -11.15 14.87 17.92
N SER A 461 -11.67 13.73 17.47
CA SER A 461 -13.06 13.58 17.06
C SER A 461 -14.01 13.51 18.26
N ASN A 462 -15.31 13.50 17.97
CA ASN A 462 -16.36 13.26 18.95
C ASN A 462 -16.32 11.82 19.55
N ALA A 463 -15.50 10.90 19.02
CA ALA A 463 -15.27 9.57 19.60
C ALA A 463 -14.21 9.55 20.72
N PHE A 464 -13.45 10.64 20.92
CA PHE A 464 -12.31 10.66 21.84
C PHE A 464 -12.67 10.24 23.28
N GLN A 465 -13.79 10.73 23.82
CA GLN A 465 -14.24 10.36 25.16
C GLN A 465 -14.74 8.91 25.23
N ILE A 466 -15.40 8.42 24.17
CA ILE A 466 -15.89 7.03 24.09
C ILE A 466 -14.71 6.06 24.21
N VAL A 467 -13.66 6.28 23.41
CA VAL A 467 -12.42 5.50 23.45
C VAL A 467 -11.73 5.64 24.81
N GLY A 468 -11.69 6.85 25.38
CA GLY A 468 -11.13 7.07 26.72
C GLY A 468 -11.84 6.27 27.82
N GLU A 469 -13.17 6.14 27.75
CA GLU A 469 -13.94 5.32 28.69
C GLU A 469 -13.71 3.82 28.49
N GLU A 470 -13.49 3.35 27.26
CA GLU A 470 -13.03 1.98 27.00
C GLU A 470 -11.68 1.70 27.66
N CYS A 471 -10.70 2.60 27.49
CA CYS A 471 -9.39 2.50 28.13
C CYS A 471 -9.52 2.39 29.67
N LYS A 472 -10.32 3.27 30.29
CA LYS A 472 -10.58 3.23 31.74
C LYS A 472 -11.24 1.94 32.18
N SER A 473 -12.17 1.41 31.38
CA SER A 473 -12.88 0.16 31.68
C SER A 473 -11.92 -1.02 31.70
N VAL A 474 -10.98 -1.09 30.75
CA VAL A 474 -9.91 -2.11 30.74
C VAL A 474 -8.98 -1.96 31.94
N ARG A 475 -8.51 -0.73 32.23
CA ARG A 475 -7.55 -0.45 33.32
C ARG A 475 -8.11 -0.76 34.71
N SER A 476 -9.39 -0.47 34.95
CA SER A 476 -10.01 -0.57 36.28
C SER A 476 -10.91 -1.79 36.48
N GLY A 477 -11.28 -2.49 35.40
CA GLY A 477 -12.24 -3.58 35.41
C GLY A 477 -11.82 -4.75 34.53
N VAL A 478 -12.60 -5.01 33.49
CA VAL A 478 -12.33 -6.05 32.49
C VAL A 478 -12.94 -5.65 31.15
N GLY A 479 -12.12 -5.75 30.11
CA GLY A 479 -12.50 -5.51 28.73
C GLY A 479 -12.45 -6.77 27.89
N LEU A 480 -13.30 -6.81 26.87
CA LEU A 480 -13.35 -7.85 25.85
C LEU A 480 -13.06 -7.25 24.47
N LEU A 481 -12.00 -7.72 23.81
CA LEU A 481 -11.63 -7.31 22.45
C LEU A 481 -11.68 -8.52 21.52
N ASP A 482 -12.30 -8.36 20.35
CA ASP A 482 -12.21 -9.35 19.27
C ASP A 482 -10.78 -9.35 18.69
N ILE A 483 -10.07 -10.47 18.85
CA ILE A 483 -8.70 -10.69 18.35
C ILE A 483 -8.67 -11.53 17.08
N THR A 484 -9.79 -11.66 16.36
CA THR A 484 -9.80 -12.24 15.01
C THR A 484 -8.80 -11.50 14.11
N GLY A 485 -8.59 -10.20 14.34
CA GLY A 485 -7.57 -9.36 13.70
C GLY A 485 -6.10 -9.66 14.04
N PHE A 486 -5.78 -10.80 14.65
CA PHE A 486 -4.41 -11.33 14.76
C PHE A 486 -4.18 -12.46 13.74
N SER A 487 -3.03 -12.47 13.06
CA SER A 487 -2.62 -13.60 12.23
C SER A 487 -2.24 -14.79 13.13
N ARG A 488 -2.44 -16.00 12.60
CA ARG A 488 -2.16 -17.26 13.29
C ARG A 488 -1.63 -18.26 12.28
N PHE A 489 -0.48 -18.84 12.55
CA PHE A 489 0.12 -19.89 11.71
C PHE A 489 0.45 -21.08 12.59
N GLU A 490 0.01 -22.27 12.20
CA GLU A 490 0.42 -23.52 12.85
C GLU A 490 1.66 -24.08 12.17
N VAL A 491 2.67 -24.43 12.95
CA VAL A 491 3.88 -25.11 12.51
C VAL A 491 3.95 -26.47 13.18
N SER A 492 4.12 -27.51 12.39
CA SER A 492 4.18 -28.90 12.85
C SER A 492 5.12 -29.75 11.99
N GLY A 493 5.36 -30.99 12.42
CA GLY A 493 6.25 -31.94 11.76
C GLY A 493 7.54 -32.21 12.54
N PRO A 494 8.27 -33.28 12.16
CA PRO A 494 9.45 -33.74 12.90
C PRO A 494 10.57 -32.69 13.00
N ASN A 495 10.64 -31.75 12.06
CA ASN A 495 11.68 -30.72 12.01
C ASN A 495 11.17 -29.31 12.41
N ALA A 496 9.94 -29.19 12.92
CA ALA A 496 9.32 -27.90 13.23
C ALA A 496 10.14 -27.05 14.21
N GLU A 497 10.61 -27.65 15.32
CA GLU A 497 11.40 -26.95 16.33
C GLU A 497 12.73 -26.45 15.76
N ALA A 498 13.44 -27.31 15.01
CA ALA A 498 14.71 -26.94 14.38
C ALA A 498 14.54 -25.80 13.36
N TRP A 499 13.44 -25.82 12.60
CA TRP A 499 13.12 -24.78 11.64
C TRP A 499 12.75 -23.46 12.32
N LEU A 500 11.89 -23.49 13.35
CA LEU A 500 11.55 -22.30 14.15
C LEU A 500 12.79 -21.68 14.76
N ASN A 501 13.71 -22.49 15.29
CA ASN A 501 14.96 -22.04 15.89
C ASN A 501 15.95 -21.45 14.86
N LYS A 502 15.72 -21.66 13.56
CA LYS A 502 16.47 -21.02 12.47
C LYS A 502 15.81 -19.72 12.01
N VAL A 503 14.48 -19.71 11.88
CA VAL A 503 13.72 -18.57 11.34
C VAL A 503 13.55 -17.44 12.35
N MET A 504 13.55 -17.76 13.64
CA MET A 504 13.29 -16.80 14.72
C MET A 504 14.59 -16.38 15.38
N ALA A 505 14.69 -15.10 15.75
CA ALA A 505 15.89 -14.52 16.36
C ALA A 505 15.92 -14.62 17.89
N SER A 506 14.91 -15.25 18.50
CA SER A 506 14.81 -15.48 19.95
C SER A 506 14.92 -16.95 20.31
N LYS A 507 15.27 -17.24 21.56
CA LYS A 507 15.15 -18.62 22.10
C LYS A 507 13.69 -19.09 22.07
N LEU A 508 13.46 -20.32 21.60
CA LEU A 508 12.13 -20.91 21.60
C LEU A 508 11.59 -21.16 23.02
N PRO A 509 10.28 -20.98 23.24
CA PRO A 509 9.66 -21.25 24.53
C PRO A 509 9.54 -22.77 24.80
N ASN A 510 9.69 -23.15 26.07
CA ASN A 510 9.44 -24.52 26.54
C ASN A 510 7.96 -24.93 26.32
N PRO A 511 7.63 -26.24 26.34
CA PRO A 511 6.25 -26.71 26.28
C PRO A 511 5.30 -26.00 27.28
N GLY A 512 4.13 -25.59 26.81
CA GLY A 512 3.13 -24.85 27.59
C GLY A 512 3.48 -23.38 27.82
N ARG A 513 4.40 -22.82 27.04
CA ARG A 513 4.87 -21.43 27.15
C ARG A 513 4.80 -20.72 25.80
N ALA A 514 4.72 -19.40 25.89
CA ALA A 514 4.85 -18.49 24.76
C ALA A 514 6.04 -17.54 24.98
N SER A 515 6.51 -16.91 23.91
CA SER A 515 7.47 -15.81 23.97
C SER A 515 7.30 -14.88 22.77
N LEU A 516 7.70 -13.63 22.95
CA LEU A 516 7.95 -12.75 21.81
C LEU A 516 9.14 -13.28 21.03
N ALA A 517 9.05 -13.24 19.72
CA ALA A 517 10.02 -13.79 18.80
C ALA A 517 10.16 -12.87 17.58
N PRO A 518 11.20 -12.00 17.56
CA PRO A 518 11.53 -11.25 16.37
C PRO A 518 11.94 -12.22 15.25
N MET A 519 11.53 -11.91 14.02
CA MET A 519 12.00 -12.58 12.81
C MET A 519 12.87 -11.61 12.03
N LEU A 520 13.96 -12.06 11.42
CA LEU A 520 14.93 -11.20 10.75
C LEU A 520 15.21 -11.64 9.31
N SER A 521 15.64 -10.68 8.48
CA SER A 521 16.29 -10.97 7.21
C SER A 521 17.75 -11.37 7.38
N GLU A 522 18.36 -11.79 6.29
CA GLU A 522 19.82 -12.06 6.24
C GLU A 522 20.66 -10.80 6.51
N GLU A 523 20.13 -9.59 6.25
CA GLU A 523 20.76 -8.31 6.63
C GLU A 523 20.51 -7.92 8.11
N GLY A 524 19.74 -8.73 8.85
CA GLY A 524 19.39 -8.44 10.25
C GLY A 524 18.27 -7.41 10.42
N LYS A 525 17.55 -7.06 9.36
CA LYS A 525 16.36 -6.19 9.41
C LYS A 525 15.15 -6.99 9.90
N LEU A 526 14.20 -6.32 10.54
CA LEU A 526 12.98 -6.96 11.04
C LEU A 526 12.13 -7.52 9.89
N LYS A 527 11.62 -8.73 10.09
CA LYS A 527 10.60 -9.39 9.26
C LYS A 527 9.35 -9.78 10.06
N GLY A 528 9.31 -9.47 11.36
CA GLY A 528 8.11 -9.61 12.18
C GLY A 528 8.38 -9.42 13.66
N ASP A 529 7.39 -8.87 14.36
CA ASP A 529 7.26 -8.76 15.81
C ASP A 529 6.28 -9.82 16.34
N LEU A 530 6.68 -11.08 16.27
CA LEU A 530 5.76 -12.21 16.41
C LEU A 530 5.71 -12.73 17.85
N THR A 531 4.69 -13.53 18.15
CA THR A 531 4.62 -14.37 19.35
C THR A 531 4.62 -15.84 18.96
N ILE A 532 5.50 -16.64 19.57
CA ILE A 532 5.52 -18.10 19.39
C ILE A 532 4.86 -18.75 20.60
N PHE A 533 3.97 -19.70 20.34
CA PHE A 533 3.34 -20.57 21.33
C PHE A 533 3.84 -22.00 21.13
N ASN A 534 4.35 -22.62 22.19
CA ASN A 534 4.63 -24.06 22.22
C ASN A 534 3.50 -24.77 22.98
N TRP A 535 2.61 -25.45 22.27
CA TRP A 535 1.46 -26.11 22.90
C TRP A 535 1.85 -27.40 23.65
N GLY A 536 3.07 -27.90 23.49
CA GLY A 536 3.60 -29.08 24.18
C GLY A 536 3.14 -30.43 23.62
N ASP A 537 2.35 -30.42 22.55
CA ASP A 537 1.85 -31.59 21.84
C ASP A 537 2.55 -31.80 20.48
N GLY A 538 3.66 -31.09 20.24
CA GLY A 538 4.38 -31.07 18.97
C GLY A 538 3.84 -30.05 17.97
N THR A 539 2.80 -29.28 18.34
CA THR A 539 2.31 -28.14 17.55
C THR A 539 2.81 -26.81 18.12
N TRP A 540 3.14 -25.90 17.22
CA TRP A 540 3.56 -24.54 17.54
C TRP A 540 2.68 -23.56 16.81
N TRP A 541 2.34 -22.44 17.45
CA TRP A 541 1.70 -21.33 16.73
C TRP A 541 2.61 -20.11 16.67
N ILE A 542 2.57 -19.42 15.54
CA ILE A 542 3.12 -18.08 15.35
C ILE A 542 1.93 -17.13 15.25
N MET A 543 1.89 -16.07 16.06
CA MET A 543 0.87 -15.03 16.01
C MET A 543 1.47 -13.66 15.76
N GLY A 544 0.75 -12.80 15.04
CA GLY A 544 1.17 -11.45 14.69
C GLY A 544 0.04 -10.62 14.08
N SER A 545 0.38 -9.68 13.19
CA SER A 545 -0.59 -8.80 12.53
C SER A 545 -1.34 -9.48 11.38
N TYR A 546 -2.67 -9.35 11.33
CA TYR A 546 -3.53 -10.01 10.34
C TYR A 546 -3.27 -9.59 8.89
N TYR A 547 -3.03 -8.32 8.64
CA TYR A 547 -2.76 -7.80 7.29
C TYR A 547 -1.42 -8.27 6.69
N LEU A 548 -0.54 -8.88 7.49
CA LEU A 548 0.74 -9.44 7.04
C LEU A 548 0.66 -10.91 6.61
N ARG A 549 -0.52 -11.54 6.65
CA ARG A 549 -0.69 -12.99 6.41
C ARG A 549 -0.03 -13.48 5.13
N ALA A 550 -0.33 -12.85 3.99
CA ALA A 550 0.26 -13.25 2.70
C ALA A 550 1.78 -12.99 2.65
N TRP A 551 2.23 -11.90 3.25
CA TRP A 551 3.65 -11.54 3.32
C TRP A 551 4.47 -12.51 4.16
N HIS A 552 4.00 -12.84 5.37
CA HIS A 552 4.62 -13.84 6.23
C HIS A 552 4.55 -15.25 5.61
N MET A 553 3.43 -15.64 4.99
CA MET A 553 3.37 -16.93 4.29
C MET A 553 4.35 -17.01 3.13
N ARG A 554 4.59 -15.92 2.38
CA ARG A 554 5.65 -15.89 1.37
C ARG A 554 7.01 -16.15 2.02
N TRP A 555 7.34 -15.41 3.07
CA TRP A 555 8.58 -15.59 3.82
C TRP A 555 8.77 -17.02 4.33
N PHE A 556 7.75 -17.61 4.96
CA PHE A 556 7.83 -18.97 5.49
C PHE A 556 8.04 -20.01 4.40
N ASN A 557 7.35 -19.87 3.26
CA ASN A 557 7.50 -20.78 2.12
C ASN A 557 8.91 -20.71 1.51
N ASP A 558 9.48 -19.50 1.42
CA ASP A 558 10.83 -19.31 0.87
C ASP A 558 11.92 -19.93 1.76
N HIS A 559 11.64 -20.13 3.04
CA HIS A 559 12.57 -20.71 4.03
C HIS A 559 12.16 -22.11 4.50
N LEU A 560 11.12 -22.71 3.93
CA LEU A 560 10.60 -24.00 4.38
C LEU A 560 11.62 -25.12 4.11
N THR A 561 11.76 -26.04 5.07
CA THR A 561 12.64 -27.21 4.94
C THR A 561 11.84 -28.51 5.01
N ASP A 562 12.41 -29.60 4.48
CA ASP A 562 11.78 -30.93 4.52
C ASP A 562 11.37 -31.33 5.95
N GLY A 563 10.19 -31.95 6.07
CA GLY A 563 9.66 -32.39 7.37
C GLY A 563 9.03 -31.30 8.22
N VAL A 564 8.78 -30.11 7.65
CA VAL A 564 8.02 -29.01 8.28
C VAL A 564 6.73 -28.79 7.51
N SER A 565 5.63 -28.59 8.22
CA SER A 565 4.34 -28.16 7.68
C SER A 565 3.94 -26.84 8.32
N ILE A 566 3.49 -25.89 7.51
CA ILE A 566 2.95 -24.62 7.97
C ILE A 566 1.56 -24.38 7.40
N LEU A 567 0.63 -23.95 8.26
CA LEU A 567 -0.75 -23.68 7.90
C LEU A 567 -1.17 -22.31 8.41
N ASP A 568 -1.66 -21.45 7.51
CA ASP A 568 -2.35 -20.22 7.89
C ASP A 568 -3.74 -20.56 8.45
N LEU A 569 -3.98 -20.18 9.70
CA LEU A 569 -5.18 -20.48 10.46
C LEU A 569 -6.23 -19.37 10.40
N GLY A 570 -5.99 -18.25 9.72
CA GLY A 570 -6.83 -17.06 9.78
C GLY A 570 -8.26 -17.22 9.24
N GLU A 571 -8.57 -18.30 8.52
CA GLU A 571 -9.95 -18.64 8.11
C GLU A 571 -10.67 -19.60 9.09
N ASN A 572 -9.90 -20.28 9.95
CA ASN A 572 -10.39 -21.39 10.78
C ASN A 572 -10.49 -21.02 12.25
N TRP A 573 -9.76 -19.99 12.68
CA TRP A 573 -9.62 -19.58 14.08
C TRP A 573 -9.93 -18.10 14.26
N ALA A 574 -10.60 -17.81 15.36
CA ALA A 574 -10.93 -16.48 15.85
C ALA A 574 -10.69 -16.45 17.37
N GLY A 575 -11.04 -15.35 18.03
CA GLY A 575 -10.95 -15.34 19.49
C GLY A 575 -11.23 -13.99 20.12
N PHE A 576 -11.16 -13.97 21.44
CA PHE A 576 -11.25 -12.74 22.22
C PHE A 576 -10.06 -12.59 23.16
N SER A 577 -9.58 -11.36 23.34
CA SER A 577 -8.74 -10.98 24.47
C SER A 577 -9.63 -10.53 25.62
N LEU A 578 -9.47 -11.18 26.76
CA LEU A 578 -10.08 -10.79 28.03
C LEU A 578 -9.00 -10.11 28.88
N SER A 579 -9.07 -8.79 29.02
CA SER A 579 -7.98 -7.99 29.61
C SER A 579 -8.47 -7.07 30.73
N GLY A 580 -7.66 -6.87 31.76
CA GLY A 580 -7.97 -6.02 32.92
C GLY A 580 -7.82 -6.77 34.25
N PRO A 581 -7.77 -6.06 35.39
CA PRO A 581 -7.55 -6.66 36.71
C PRO A 581 -8.57 -7.73 37.10
N LYS A 582 -9.81 -7.69 36.57
CA LYS A 582 -10.86 -8.69 36.83
C LYS A 582 -10.90 -9.84 35.81
N SER A 583 -10.02 -9.85 34.80
CA SER A 583 -10.03 -10.89 33.75
C SER A 583 -9.90 -12.31 34.29
N LYS A 584 -9.02 -12.53 35.27
CA LYS A 584 -8.86 -13.83 35.95
C LYS A 584 -10.16 -14.28 36.63
N GLU A 585 -10.84 -13.37 37.33
CA GLU A 585 -12.10 -13.70 38.00
C GLU A 585 -13.15 -14.19 36.99
N VAL A 586 -13.25 -13.51 35.84
CA VAL A 586 -14.20 -13.87 34.79
C VAL A 586 -13.88 -15.23 34.17
N ILE A 587 -12.65 -15.47 33.73
CA ILE A 587 -12.30 -16.75 33.08
C ILE A 587 -12.42 -17.93 34.06
N SER A 588 -12.11 -17.73 35.35
CA SER A 588 -12.26 -18.78 36.39
C SER A 588 -13.72 -19.20 36.64
N ARG A 589 -14.71 -18.40 36.27
CA ARG A 589 -16.14 -18.78 36.40
C ARG A 589 -16.59 -19.78 35.35
N ILE A 590 -15.83 -19.93 34.27
CA ILE A 590 -16.22 -20.68 33.07
C ILE A 590 -15.19 -21.74 32.66
N THR A 591 -14.27 -22.11 33.56
CA THR A 591 -13.32 -23.19 33.30
C THR A 591 -12.98 -23.95 34.58
N ASP A 592 -12.81 -25.26 34.47
CA ASP A 592 -12.29 -26.10 35.56
C ASP A 592 -10.75 -26.13 35.58
N PHE A 593 -10.10 -25.55 34.57
CA PHE A 593 -8.64 -25.46 34.53
C PHE A 593 -8.14 -24.57 35.70
N PRO A 594 -7.07 -24.95 36.42
CA PRO A 594 -6.52 -24.15 37.50
C PRO A 594 -5.82 -22.90 36.94
N VAL A 595 -6.59 -21.83 36.71
CA VAL A 595 -6.14 -20.59 36.04
C VAL A 595 -4.90 -19.96 36.71
N ASP A 596 -4.73 -20.15 38.02
CA ASP A 596 -3.56 -19.68 38.77
C ASP A 596 -2.24 -20.39 38.43
N GLU A 597 -2.32 -21.59 37.86
CA GLU A 597 -1.17 -22.33 37.36
C GLU A 597 -0.68 -21.80 36.01
N LEU A 598 -1.55 -21.17 35.22
CA LEU A 598 -1.17 -20.51 33.97
C LEU A 598 -0.38 -19.23 34.30
N LYS A 599 0.95 -19.33 34.36
CA LYS A 599 1.85 -18.19 34.60
C LYS A 599 1.87 -17.23 33.41
N PHE A 600 2.32 -15.99 33.60
CA PHE A 600 2.49 -15.04 32.50
C PHE A 600 3.30 -15.68 31.36
N MET A 601 2.90 -15.48 30.10
CA MET A 601 3.42 -16.18 28.92
C MET A 601 3.28 -17.71 28.99
N GLY A 602 2.29 -18.21 29.73
CA GLY A 602 1.88 -19.61 29.72
C GLY A 602 0.77 -19.82 28.69
N CYS A 603 0.73 -20.99 28.08
CA CYS A 603 -0.34 -21.37 27.16
C CYS A 603 -0.82 -22.81 27.41
N ALA A 604 -2.11 -23.05 27.19
CA ALA A 604 -2.73 -24.34 27.39
C ALA A 604 -3.97 -24.52 26.51
N ASN A 605 -4.33 -25.78 26.24
CA ASN A 605 -5.66 -26.12 25.75
C ASN A 605 -6.60 -26.17 26.98
N MET A 606 -7.70 -25.42 26.94
CA MET A 606 -8.65 -25.28 28.05
C MET A 606 -10.08 -25.45 27.54
N ASP A 607 -10.93 -26.06 28.36
CA ASP A 607 -12.38 -26.03 28.12
C ASP A 607 -12.93 -24.74 28.78
N ILE A 608 -13.51 -23.87 27.96
CA ILE A 608 -14.14 -22.60 28.34
C ILE A 608 -15.64 -22.76 28.11
N GLY A 609 -16.37 -23.10 29.18
CA GLY A 609 -17.73 -23.63 29.10
C GLY A 609 -17.77 -24.87 28.22
N LEU A 610 -18.54 -24.82 27.13
CA LEU A 610 -18.65 -25.92 26.15
C LEU A 610 -17.60 -25.85 25.02
N ILE A 611 -16.70 -24.87 25.04
CA ILE A 611 -15.79 -24.56 23.93
C ILE A 611 -14.37 -25.02 24.28
N LYS A 612 -13.79 -25.87 23.41
CA LYS A 612 -12.36 -26.20 23.43
C LYS A 612 -11.56 -25.02 22.89
N ALA A 613 -10.80 -24.35 23.74
CA ALA A 613 -10.02 -23.16 23.38
C ALA A 613 -8.51 -23.38 23.55
N LYS A 614 -7.74 -22.63 22.76
CA LYS A 614 -6.29 -22.44 22.93
C LYS A 614 -6.05 -21.10 23.61
N VAL A 615 -5.63 -21.14 24.87
CA VAL A 615 -5.54 -19.96 25.74
C VAL A 615 -4.09 -19.62 26.04
N GLY A 616 -3.72 -18.36 25.83
CA GLY A 616 -2.45 -17.79 26.26
C GLY A 616 -2.66 -16.72 27.33
N ARG A 617 -1.83 -16.70 28.38
CA ARG A 617 -1.82 -15.61 29.38
C ARG A 617 -0.84 -14.50 28.98
N LEU A 618 -1.32 -13.60 28.15
CA LEU A 618 -0.64 -12.38 27.68
C LEU A 618 -1.69 -11.35 27.25
N SER A 619 -1.28 -10.09 27.15
CA SER A 619 -2.14 -9.02 26.65
C SER A 619 -1.33 -7.85 26.11
N VAL A 620 -1.65 -7.41 24.90
CA VAL A 620 -1.08 -6.21 24.28
C VAL A 620 -1.53 -4.92 25.00
N THR A 621 -2.61 -4.97 25.80
CA THR A 621 -3.00 -3.83 26.66
C THR A 621 -2.02 -3.58 27.81
N GLY A 622 -1.17 -4.56 28.13
CA GLY A 622 -0.28 -4.61 29.30
C GLY A 622 -0.99 -4.74 30.64
N GLU A 623 -2.27 -5.08 30.66
CA GLU A 623 -2.98 -5.54 31.86
C GLU A 623 -2.88 -7.07 32.02
N LEU A 624 -3.32 -7.58 33.17
CA LEU A 624 -3.61 -9.01 33.29
C LEU A 624 -4.62 -9.41 32.21
N GLY A 625 -4.31 -10.42 31.41
CA GLY A 625 -5.24 -10.85 30.37
C GLY A 625 -4.94 -12.21 29.78
N TYR A 626 -5.91 -12.69 29.00
CA TYR A 626 -5.93 -13.98 28.35
C TYR A 626 -6.38 -13.81 26.90
N GLU A 627 -5.60 -14.32 25.96
CA GLU A 627 -6.00 -14.48 24.56
C GLU A 627 -6.63 -15.85 24.40
N ILE A 628 -7.94 -15.87 24.16
CA ILE A 628 -8.76 -17.09 24.10
C ILE A 628 -9.11 -17.35 22.63
N ASN A 629 -8.41 -18.31 22.02
CA ASN A 629 -8.59 -18.68 20.62
C ASN A 629 -9.55 -19.86 20.51
N CYS A 630 -10.52 -19.77 19.59
CA CYS A 630 -11.51 -20.81 19.33
C CYS A 630 -11.68 -21.03 17.82
N ARG A 631 -12.32 -22.13 17.45
CA ARG A 631 -12.71 -22.35 16.05
C ARG A 631 -13.69 -21.27 15.65
N ILE A 632 -13.63 -20.83 14.39
CA ILE A 632 -14.43 -19.69 13.92
C ILE A 632 -15.92 -19.87 14.20
N GLY A 633 -16.47 -21.07 14.02
CA GLY A 633 -17.88 -21.39 14.32
C GLY A 633 -18.30 -21.22 15.79
N ASP A 634 -17.35 -21.28 16.72
CA ASP A 634 -17.59 -21.14 18.16
C ASP A 634 -17.51 -19.67 18.62
N HIS A 635 -17.07 -18.75 17.76
CA HIS A 635 -16.74 -17.36 18.11
C HIS A 635 -17.90 -16.60 18.78
N ILE A 636 -19.10 -16.66 18.21
CA ILE A 636 -20.28 -16.01 18.81
C ILE A 636 -20.69 -16.66 20.14
N GLY A 637 -20.51 -17.98 20.27
CA GLY A 637 -20.75 -18.70 21.52
C GLY A 637 -19.78 -18.26 22.61
N LEU A 638 -18.50 -18.14 22.27
CA LEU A 638 -17.46 -17.66 23.18
C LEU A 638 -17.75 -16.24 23.66
N ARG A 639 -18.15 -15.33 22.76
CA ARG A 639 -18.53 -13.96 23.11
C ARG A 639 -19.62 -13.94 24.18
N ARG A 640 -20.72 -14.67 23.93
CA ARG A 640 -21.87 -14.71 24.86
C ARG A 640 -21.46 -15.22 26.23
N LEU A 641 -20.69 -16.30 26.27
CA LEU A 641 -20.21 -16.89 27.52
C LEU A 641 -19.33 -15.94 28.32
N LEU A 642 -18.40 -15.23 27.66
CA LEU A 642 -17.52 -14.27 28.32
C LEU A 642 -18.28 -13.05 28.85
N LEU A 643 -19.22 -12.52 28.08
CA LEU A 643 -20.06 -11.39 28.50
C LEU A 643 -20.97 -11.77 29.69
N GLU A 644 -21.59 -12.96 29.64
CA GLU A 644 -22.42 -13.46 30.73
C GLU A 644 -21.60 -13.65 32.02
N ALA A 645 -20.46 -14.33 31.93
CA ALA A 645 -19.58 -14.57 33.08
C ALA A 645 -19.00 -13.27 33.67
N GLY A 646 -18.77 -12.26 32.82
CA GLY A 646 -18.21 -10.96 33.19
C GLY A 646 -19.23 -9.92 33.62
N ALA A 647 -20.54 -10.20 33.57
CA ALA A 647 -21.59 -9.21 33.81
C ALA A 647 -21.47 -8.56 35.20
N GLU A 648 -21.29 -9.37 36.27
CA GLU A 648 -21.11 -8.87 37.64
C GLU A 648 -19.77 -8.12 37.84
N CYS A 649 -18.79 -8.40 36.98
CA CYS A 649 -17.50 -7.72 37.01
C CYS A 649 -17.54 -6.34 36.31
N GLY A 650 -18.64 -6.05 35.60
CA GLY A 650 -18.78 -4.86 34.75
C GLY A 650 -18.00 -4.98 33.44
N ILE A 651 -17.97 -6.17 32.83
CA ILE A 651 -17.28 -6.40 31.56
C ILE A 651 -17.79 -5.45 30.47
N ARG A 652 -16.86 -4.90 29.71
CA ARG A 652 -17.17 -4.00 28.59
C ARG A 652 -16.43 -4.44 27.33
N GLU A 653 -17.11 -4.40 26.19
CA GLU A 653 -16.42 -4.57 24.91
C GLU A 653 -15.62 -3.29 24.57
N PHE A 654 -14.44 -3.47 23.99
CA PHE A 654 -13.62 -2.37 23.52
C PHE A 654 -12.99 -2.69 22.16
N GLY A 655 -12.60 -1.66 21.43
CA GLY A 655 -12.01 -1.81 20.10
C GLY A 655 -10.52 -1.50 20.03
N PHE A 656 -9.98 -1.61 18.81
CA PHE A 656 -8.57 -1.38 18.52
C PHE A 656 -8.11 0.04 18.83
N ASN A 657 -8.97 1.06 18.81
CA ASN A 657 -8.56 2.42 19.16
C ASN A 657 -8.15 2.52 20.64
N ALA A 658 -8.92 1.86 21.54
CA ALA A 658 -8.54 1.77 22.94
C ALA A 658 -7.29 0.90 23.12
N LEU A 659 -7.17 -0.23 22.40
CA LEU A 659 -5.95 -1.05 22.42
C LEU A 659 -4.70 -0.23 22.05
N LEU A 660 -4.75 0.54 20.97
CA LEU A 660 -3.65 1.36 20.48
C LEU A 660 -3.21 2.43 21.49
N SER A 661 -4.15 2.98 22.27
CA SER A 661 -3.81 3.87 23.39
C SER A 661 -3.16 3.09 24.55
N LEU A 662 -3.77 1.98 24.97
CA LEU A 662 -3.31 1.21 26.13
C LEU A 662 -1.91 0.61 25.93
N ARG A 663 -1.58 0.16 24.72
CA ARG A 663 -0.27 -0.41 24.38
C ARG A 663 0.84 0.64 24.40
N LEU A 664 0.54 1.87 23.99
CA LEU A 664 1.50 2.99 24.00
C LEU A 664 1.94 3.34 25.42
N GLU A 665 1.02 3.34 26.40
CA GLU A 665 1.35 3.57 27.82
C GLU A 665 2.34 2.53 28.39
N LYS A 666 2.44 1.36 27.75
CA LYS A 666 3.34 0.26 28.14
C LYS A 666 4.63 0.24 27.33
N GLY A 667 4.77 1.11 26.34
CA GLY A 667 5.90 1.13 25.41
C GLY A 667 5.96 -0.09 24.49
N PHE A 668 4.80 -0.70 24.16
CA PHE A 668 4.76 -1.81 23.20
C PHE A 668 4.63 -1.26 21.79
N GLY A 669 5.65 -1.51 20.96
CA GLY A 669 5.62 -1.19 19.53
C GLY A 669 4.71 -2.16 18.76
N ILE A 670 4.32 -1.77 17.55
CA ILE A 670 3.60 -2.62 16.60
C ILE A 670 4.20 -2.50 15.19
N TRP A 671 3.95 -3.51 14.36
CA TRP A 671 4.25 -3.43 12.93
C TRP A 671 3.54 -2.26 12.23
N SER A 672 4.19 -1.69 11.22
CA SER A 672 3.76 -0.51 10.45
C SER A 672 3.68 0.80 11.24
N ALA A 673 4.20 0.83 12.47
CA ALA A 673 4.45 2.04 13.24
C ALA A 673 5.89 2.03 13.76
N GLU A 674 6.11 1.50 14.97
CA GLU A 674 7.46 1.45 15.56
C GLU A 674 8.34 0.35 14.93
N PHE A 675 7.73 -0.67 14.33
CA PHE A 675 8.44 -1.75 13.65
C PHE A 675 8.09 -1.79 12.17
N THR A 676 9.12 -1.86 11.32
CA THR A 676 8.99 -2.11 9.88
C THR A 676 10.23 -2.86 9.39
N GLN A 677 10.23 -3.28 8.13
CA GLN A 677 11.42 -3.90 7.51
C GLN A 677 12.57 -2.91 7.27
N GLY A 678 12.39 -1.62 7.55
CA GLY A 678 13.44 -0.61 7.50
C GLY A 678 14.36 -0.60 8.74
N TYR A 679 14.00 -1.32 9.80
CA TYR A 679 14.71 -1.25 11.08
C TYR A 679 15.33 -2.57 11.50
N THR A 680 16.41 -2.49 12.28
CA THR A 680 17.01 -3.64 12.97
C THR A 680 16.47 -3.75 14.40
N PRO A 681 16.65 -4.90 15.08
CA PRO A 681 16.27 -5.04 16.49
C PRO A 681 16.91 -4.00 17.42
N GLY A 682 18.18 -3.63 17.19
CA GLY A 682 18.88 -2.65 18.01
C GLY A 682 18.33 -1.22 17.86
N MET A 683 17.77 -0.88 16.70
CA MET A 683 17.10 0.42 16.48
C MET A 683 15.75 0.51 17.20
N THR A 684 15.13 -0.63 17.47
CA THR A 684 13.74 -0.73 17.96
C THR A 684 13.63 -1.27 19.39
N GLY A 685 14.75 -1.68 19.99
CA GLY A 685 14.81 -2.31 21.31
C GLY A 685 14.29 -3.75 21.35
N MET A 686 14.16 -4.40 20.18
CA MET A 686 13.80 -5.83 20.09
C MET A 686 14.99 -6.77 20.31
N ASP A 687 16.21 -6.24 20.35
CA ASP A 687 17.46 -6.97 20.64
C ASP A 687 17.56 -7.52 22.08
N ARG A 688 16.65 -7.11 22.96
CA ARG A 688 16.54 -7.60 24.34
C ARG A 688 15.98 -9.02 24.47
N TRP A 689 15.46 -9.61 23.39
CA TRP A 689 14.70 -10.88 23.40
C TRP A 689 15.49 -12.07 22.88
#